data_AF-A0A7R8V444-F1
#
_entry.id   AF-A0A7R8V444-F1
#
_cell.length_a   1.000
_cell.length_b   1.000
_cell.length_c   1.000
_cell.angle_alpha   90.00
_cell.angle_beta   90.00
_cell.angle_gamma   90.00
#
_symmetry.space_group_name_H-M   'P 1'
#
loop_
_entity.id
_entity.type
_entity.pdbx_description
1 polymer ?
#
loop_
_entity_poly.entity_id
_entity_poly.type
_entity_poly.pdbx_seq_one_letter_code
_entity_poly.pdbx_strand_id
1 'polypeptide(L)'
;MDSKKTSKKKSSAVHTTKKEYVDRSRAEELEFPEFSIYSSNPNTVLLLLGADENEIVLRALHHLDKFAKKSPENVQKLYELKMMDHIMNHKLSEHNDLFIKRFSLKLIAEIFHNTEAKFEEGATHKILTLVRNYYCEDKDNFIIEYSALSLLKLASEPRLSAALIDDMELISEGIYKHISSTADPDILYNSYKLLFQIFTEGISSENICAIENAPFERILSDFRNEFSEIRKSALDIMAEFALCKNEFFVSRFCCRTFFEDWFKIIEDEESIDCHLTALLLCRRLLRHSLIARLFFLQYLTRFHVFWTNTALIQEGIEICYELSMYPESWQYLFATGIVNQLRDHLSDTENATYELCVALAKLMNHPESFLTIMQPDTVSNLLNIIKTPTTDWTTRGAAAEALNILCKRNLEACETSIAHNVSSVLAQFLKAKFGEIPSEVYINVLNLLNSLAKNEEIKEKVMTIDLAQALIFASKNSARSTALVTNLFNTLSVFSDNRELRDELLANEFWITSLKYLRSPAIALKNAVAEFVMHTAKYREFTDYYIDDGILELLLNDEPSLISCSNWSSAIESILAADLSVKFTIRGKLDFNDITNRNFYISKYNWNDLSAFRNMINEEVSPRHTLFLVNYDHRECSEGDIVHVPKFTLCADGITILSVEDCTYCRRPNDPYLPKYLEKAQNLLESHGLCDDQTKPSTIDIGKIPSRAKILASVVTDEMCGVYPEKQNEKYAEEAVTQHLNQLKYILNCNIIPLGQIRYAGTFERAILFKTLADKTGLPCTLQRSEDGKTLWNEIPVPTVDESTQDGICSSSTVLPKRLLRPTHLVDLMDHPGELYPLNSHKAYEYLRLL
;
A
#
# COMPACT_ATOMS: atom_id res chain seq x y z
N MET A 1 49.13 42.27 92.79
CA MET A 1 49.03 42.83 94.15
C MET A 1 47.63 42.53 94.65
N ASP A 2 47.36 41.89 95.77
CA ASP A 2 48.12 40.98 96.60
C ASP A 2 47.07 40.33 97.49
N SER A 3 47.05 39.01 97.45
CA SER A 3 46.91 38.07 98.57
C SER A 3 45.92 38.31 99.73
N LYS A 4 45.21 37.20 100.02
CA LYS A 4 44.93 36.56 101.33
C LYS A 4 43.61 36.86 102.08
N LYS A 5 42.70 35.89 101.92
CA LYS A 5 42.17 34.93 102.93
C LYS A 5 41.69 35.48 104.29
N THR A 6 40.42 35.19 104.62
CA THR A 6 39.91 34.24 105.66
C THR A 6 38.45 34.58 105.97
N SER A 7 37.48 33.71 105.64
CA SER A 7 36.91 32.60 106.42
C SER A 7 35.51 32.91 107.01
N LYS A 8 34.53 32.12 106.57
CA LYS A 8 33.33 31.63 107.27
C LYS A 8 32.43 32.66 107.98
N LYS A 9 31.25 32.91 107.40
CA LYS A 9 29.96 32.28 107.79
C LYS A 9 28.84 32.88 106.92
N LYS A 10 27.98 32.00 106.39
CA LYS A 10 26.82 32.32 105.54
C LYS A 10 25.85 33.23 106.29
N SER A 11 25.55 34.39 105.73
CA SER A 11 24.50 35.30 106.17
C SER A 11 23.20 35.04 105.40
N SER A 12 22.16 34.75 106.16
CA SER A 12 20.76 34.76 105.76
C SER A 12 20.24 36.20 105.66
N ALA A 13 19.59 36.54 104.55
CA ALA A 13 18.65 37.66 104.43
C ALA A 13 17.64 37.25 103.34
N VAL A 14 16.53 36.59 103.69
CA VAL A 14 15.23 37.22 103.97
C VAL A 14 14.86 38.26 102.91
N HIS A 15 14.26 37.79 101.82
CA HIS A 15 13.31 38.57 101.02
C HIS A 15 11.95 37.87 101.07
N THR A 16 10.98 38.62 101.56
CA THR A 16 9.56 38.31 101.69
C THR A 16 8.94 37.95 100.34
N THR A 17 8.51 36.69 100.18
CA THR A 17 7.52 36.28 99.17
C THR A 17 6.14 36.35 99.81
N LYS A 18 5.32 37.33 99.43
CA LYS A 18 3.86 37.20 99.57
C LYS A 18 3.44 36.13 98.56
N LYS A 19 3.36 34.87 99.00
CA LYS A 19 2.64 33.84 98.29
C LYS A 19 1.15 34.11 98.51
N GLU A 20 0.44 34.49 97.45
CA GLU A 20 -0.98 34.19 97.39
C GLU A 20 -1.12 32.69 97.61
N TYR A 21 -1.71 32.34 98.75
CA TYR A 21 -2.02 30.97 99.08
C TYR A 21 -3.20 30.58 98.20
N VAL A 22 -2.92 30.06 97.00
CA VAL A 22 -3.91 29.29 96.24
C VAL A 22 -4.14 28.03 97.06
N ASP A 23 -5.30 27.97 97.70
CA ASP A 23 -5.77 26.83 98.47
C ASP A 23 -5.85 25.61 97.55
N ARG A 24 -4.81 24.76 97.56
CA ARG A 24 -4.70 23.56 96.72
C ARG A 24 -5.84 22.56 96.98
N SER A 25 -6.43 22.60 98.18
CA SER A 25 -7.60 21.80 98.55
C SER A 25 -8.85 22.16 97.73
N ARG A 26 -8.95 23.41 97.27
CA ARG A 26 -10.09 23.89 96.47
C ARG A 26 -9.95 23.62 94.97
N ALA A 27 -8.72 23.36 94.50
CA ALA A 27 -8.46 22.91 93.13
C ALA A 27 -8.67 21.39 93.00
N GLU A 28 -8.29 20.59 94.01
CA GLU A 28 -8.57 19.14 94.05
C GLU A 28 -10.06 18.81 94.26
N GLU A 29 -10.84 19.67 94.94
CA GLU A 29 -12.31 19.52 95.05
C GLU A 29 -13.08 19.87 93.77
N LEU A 30 -12.43 20.55 92.80
CA LEU A 30 -13.02 20.92 91.50
C LEU A 30 -12.52 20.03 90.34
N GLU A 31 -11.51 19.17 90.57
CA GLU A 31 -10.96 18.27 89.56
C GLU A 31 -11.56 16.87 89.69
N PHE A 32 -12.14 16.39 88.59
CA PHE A 32 -12.72 15.06 88.49
C PHE A 32 -11.62 13.98 88.58
N PRO A 33 -11.81 12.86 89.31
CA PRO A 33 -10.83 11.78 89.37
C PRO A 33 -10.57 11.20 87.97
N GLU A 34 -9.30 10.83 87.68
CA GLU A 34 -8.92 10.24 86.38
C GLU A 34 -9.85 9.08 85.99
N PHE A 35 -10.56 9.25 84.87
CA PHE A 35 -11.52 8.30 84.34
C PHE A 35 -10.99 7.70 83.03
N SER A 36 -10.75 6.39 83.00
CA SER A 36 -10.28 5.67 81.82
C SER A 36 -11.44 5.01 81.06
N ILE A 37 -11.62 5.42 79.81
CA ILE A 37 -12.63 4.84 78.91
C ILE A 37 -12.04 3.57 78.27
N TYR A 38 -12.57 2.40 78.64
CA TYR A 38 -12.23 1.13 77.98
C TYR A 38 -13.37 0.72 77.04
N SER A 39 -13.14 0.78 75.73
CA SER A 39 -14.09 0.29 74.72
C SER A 39 -13.45 -0.75 73.81
N SER A 40 -14.18 -1.85 73.58
CA SER A 40 -13.85 -2.86 72.56
C SER A 40 -14.64 -2.67 71.26
N ASN A 41 -15.58 -1.72 71.22
CA ASN A 41 -16.46 -1.48 70.06
C ASN A 41 -16.03 -0.21 69.31
N PRO A 42 -15.72 -0.29 67.99
CA PRO A 42 -15.33 0.87 67.19
C PRO A 42 -16.42 1.96 67.16
N ASN A 43 -17.71 1.63 67.21
CA ASN A 43 -18.79 2.63 67.26
C ASN A 43 -18.71 3.54 68.48
N THR A 44 -18.36 2.98 69.64
CA THR A 44 -18.20 3.77 70.86
C THR A 44 -16.96 4.67 70.77
N VAL A 45 -15.91 4.22 70.09
CA VAL A 45 -14.69 5.02 69.88
C VAL A 45 -14.93 6.15 68.86
N LEU A 46 -15.79 5.94 67.85
CA LEU A 46 -16.19 6.98 66.89
C LEU A 46 -16.92 8.14 67.57
N LEU A 47 -17.74 7.89 68.60
CA LEU A 47 -18.42 8.95 69.36
C LEU A 47 -17.45 9.86 70.10
N LEU A 48 -16.28 9.35 70.50
CA LEU A 48 -15.25 10.12 71.22
C LEU A 48 -14.51 11.12 70.31
N LEU A 49 -14.71 11.04 68.99
CA LEU A 49 -14.16 11.98 68.02
C LEU A 49 -14.80 13.37 68.08
N GLY A 50 -15.97 13.48 68.71
CA GLY A 50 -16.66 14.75 68.94
C GLY A 50 -16.42 15.38 70.32
N ALA A 51 -15.45 14.86 71.09
CA ALA A 51 -15.08 15.43 72.39
C ALA A 51 -14.34 16.76 72.24
N ASP A 52 -14.49 17.67 73.21
CA ASP A 52 -13.79 18.96 73.23
C ASP A 52 -12.32 18.81 73.66
N GLU A 53 -11.95 17.70 74.32
CA GLU A 53 -10.59 17.44 74.78
C GLU A 53 -9.72 16.74 73.73
N ASN A 54 -8.66 17.42 73.26
CA ASN A 54 -7.70 16.89 72.28
C ASN A 54 -7.11 15.52 72.67
N GLU A 55 -6.83 15.30 73.95
CA GLU A 55 -6.28 14.04 74.47
C GLU A 55 -7.22 12.84 74.25
N ILE A 56 -8.53 13.07 74.35
CA ILE A 56 -9.55 12.03 74.17
C ILE A 56 -9.68 11.73 72.67
N VAL A 57 -9.78 12.76 71.84
CA VAL A 57 -9.84 12.65 70.38
C VAL A 57 -8.60 11.94 69.84
N LEU A 58 -7.41 12.28 70.32
CA LEU A 58 -6.16 11.67 69.90
C LEU A 58 -6.09 10.18 70.27
N ARG A 59 -6.49 9.80 71.49
CA ARG A 59 -6.55 8.38 71.90
C ARG A 59 -7.56 7.62 71.04
N ALA A 60 -8.73 8.21 70.77
CA ALA A 60 -9.73 7.60 69.91
C ALA A 60 -9.18 7.35 68.49
N LEU A 61 -8.57 8.36 67.86
CA LEU A 61 -7.92 8.24 66.55
C LEU A 61 -6.81 7.19 66.54
N HIS A 62 -5.96 7.15 67.57
CA HIS A 62 -4.91 6.13 67.69
C HIS A 62 -5.47 4.71 67.79
N HIS A 63 -6.54 4.51 68.56
CA HIS A 63 -7.20 3.21 68.67
C HIS A 63 -7.86 2.78 67.36
N LEU A 64 -8.41 3.73 66.59
CA LEU A 64 -9.00 3.49 65.27
C LEU A 64 -7.91 3.16 64.23
N ASP A 65 -6.77 3.86 64.20
CA ASP A 65 -5.59 3.52 63.37
C ASP A 65 -5.09 2.11 63.68
N LYS A 66 -4.98 1.75 64.96
CA LYS A 66 -4.58 0.40 65.37
C LYS A 66 -5.60 -0.66 64.99
N PHE A 67 -6.88 -0.30 64.88
CA PHE A 67 -7.93 -1.20 64.41
C PHE A 67 -7.86 -1.40 62.89
N ALA A 68 -7.70 -0.30 62.14
CA ALA A 68 -7.55 -0.29 60.69
C ALA A 68 -6.36 -1.12 60.22
N LYS A 69 -5.18 -0.96 60.85
CA LYS A 69 -3.95 -1.71 60.53
C LYS A 69 -4.03 -3.23 60.64
N LYS A 70 -5.02 -3.78 61.36
CA LYS A 70 -5.08 -5.24 61.62
C LYS A 70 -5.55 -6.05 60.41
N SER A 71 -6.47 -5.52 59.60
CA SER A 71 -6.96 -6.20 58.41
C SER A 71 -7.71 -5.21 57.49
N PRO A 72 -7.69 -5.42 56.16
CA PRO A 72 -8.46 -4.60 55.22
C PRO A 72 -9.97 -4.67 55.50
N GLU A 73 -10.48 -5.79 56.02
CA GLU A 73 -11.88 -5.95 56.47
C GLU A 73 -12.25 -4.96 57.58
N ASN A 74 -11.31 -4.61 58.48
CA ASN A 74 -11.55 -3.60 59.51
C ASN A 74 -11.66 -2.21 58.92
N VAL A 75 -10.91 -1.91 57.87
CA VAL A 75 -10.99 -0.62 57.14
C VAL A 75 -12.34 -0.51 56.44
N GLN A 76 -12.79 -1.57 55.76
CA GLN A 76 -14.12 -1.65 55.17
C GLN A 76 -15.22 -1.43 56.22
N LYS A 77 -15.07 -2.03 57.41
CA LYS A 77 -16.00 -1.80 58.53
C LYS A 77 -16.00 -0.34 59.02
N LEU A 78 -14.84 0.32 59.10
CA LEU A 78 -14.77 1.75 59.45
C LEU A 78 -15.44 2.63 58.39
N TYR A 79 -15.31 2.27 57.12
CA TYR A 79 -16.01 2.93 56.02
C TYR A 79 -17.53 2.79 56.13
N GLU A 80 -18.04 1.58 56.37
CA GLU A 80 -19.47 1.31 56.60
C GLU A 80 -20.04 2.09 57.79
N LEU A 81 -19.21 2.33 58.80
CA LEU A 81 -19.52 3.15 59.98
C LEU A 81 -19.37 4.65 59.74
N LYS A 82 -19.22 5.09 58.49
CA LYS A 82 -19.16 6.51 58.07
C LYS A 82 -18.02 7.28 58.75
N MET A 83 -16.87 6.64 58.97
CA MET A 83 -15.70 7.29 59.58
C MET A 83 -15.30 8.59 58.86
N MET A 84 -15.39 8.62 57.53
CA MET A 84 -15.12 9.82 56.73
C MET A 84 -16.01 11.01 57.13
N ASP A 85 -17.31 10.77 57.34
CA ASP A 85 -18.25 11.81 57.77
C ASP A 85 -17.89 12.33 59.17
N HIS A 86 -17.47 11.44 60.08
CA HIS A 86 -17.02 11.85 61.41
C HIS A 86 -15.77 12.73 61.38
N ILE A 87 -14.77 12.38 60.56
CA ILE A 87 -13.55 13.19 60.39
C ILE A 87 -13.90 14.58 59.84
N MET A 88 -14.77 14.64 58.82
CA MET A 88 -15.14 15.90 58.17
C MET A 88 -16.06 16.78 59.03
N ASN A 89 -17.08 16.20 59.68
CA ASN A 89 -18.04 16.94 60.50
C ASN A 89 -17.40 17.55 61.75
N HIS A 90 -16.44 16.84 62.36
CA HIS A 90 -15.68 17.34 63.52
C HIS A 90 -14.43 18.13 63.13
N LYS A 91 -14.21 18.38 61.83
CA LYS A 91 -13.05 19.12 61.29
C LYS A 91 -11.69 18.62 61.80
N LEU A 92 -11.55 17.30 61.99
CA LEU A 92 -10.34 16.70 62.55
C LEU A 92 -9.13 16.82 61.60
N SER A 93 -9.40 16.83 60.29
CA SER A 93 -8.39 17.05 59.25
C SER A 93 -7.86 18.48 59.18
N GLU A 94 -8.59 19.45 59.74
CA GLU A 94 -8.22 20.88 59.81
C GLU A 94 -7.87 21.30 61.25
N HIS A 95 -7.70 20.33 62.16
CA HIS A 95 -7.50 20.60 63.57
C HIS A 95 -6.14 21.28 63.83
N ASN A 96 -6.09 22.15 64.85
CA ASN A 96 -4.86 22.87 65.23
C ASN A 96 -3.76 21.95 65.77
N ASP A 97 -4.13 20.77 66.29
CA ASP A 97 -3.20 19.76 66.80
C ASP A 97 -2.64 18.89 65.66
N LEU A 98 -1.31 18.88 65.55
CA LEU A 98 -0.58 18.16 64.50
C LEU A 98 -0.85 16.65 64.49
N PHE A 99 -0.99 16.02 65.66
CA PHE A 99 -1.17 14.58 65.73
C PHE A 99 -2.60 14.17 65.39
N ILE A 100 -3.60 14.94 65.84
CA ILE A 100 -5.00 14.75 65.40
C ILE A 100 -5.09 14.87 63.88
N LYS A 101 -4.41 15.86 63.30
CA LYS A 101 -4.32 16.07 61.85
C LYS A 101 -3.65 14.88 61.14
N ARG A 102 -2.47 14.43 61.59
CA ARG A 102 -1.77 13.24 61.02
C ARG A 102 -2.62 11.99 61.06
N PHE A 103 -3.20 11.64 62.21
CA PHE A 103 -4.02 10.42 62.34
C PHE A 103 -5.29 10.49 61.50
N SER A 104 -5.93 11.67 61.41
CA SER A 104 -7.11 11.84 60.57
C SER A 104 -6.81 11.65 59.08
N LEU A 105 -5.75 12.28 58.56
CA LEU A 105 -5.33 12.13 57.16
C LEU A 105 -4.86 10.72 56.85
N LYS A 106 -4.20 10.07 57.81
CA LYS A 106 -3.80 8.68 57.67
C LYS A 106 -5.00 7.74 57.51
N LEU A 107 -6.00 7.89 58.38
CA LEU A 107 -7.22 7.09 58.31
C LEU A 107 -8.00 7.36 57.02
N ILE A 108 -8.00 8.62 56.56
CA ILE A 108 -8.53 8.97 55.23
C ILE A 108 -7.81 8.18 54.13
N ALA A 109 -6.48 8.19 54.13
CA ALA A 109 -5.68 7.51 53.12
C ALA A 109 -5.87 5.97 53.15
N GLU A 110 -5.91 5.38 54.35
CA GLU A 110 -6.17 3.94 54.55
C GLU A 110 -7.55 3.53 54.04
N ILE A 111 -8.58 4.35 54.30
CA ILE A 111 -9.94 4.13 53.81
C ILE A 111 -9.98 4.21 52.28
N PHE A 112 -9.39 5.24 51.68
CA PHE A 112 -9.34 5.38 50.22
C PHE A 112 -8.66 4.18 49.56
N HIS A 113 -7.53 3.74 50.09
CA HIS A 113 -6.74 2.69 49.45
C HIS A 113 -7.40 1.30 49.51
N ASN A 114 -8.10 0.98 50.61
CA ASN A 114 -8.63 -0.37 50.87
C ASN A 114 -10.12 -0.56 50.57
N THR A 115 -10.82 0.47 50.10
CA THR A 115 -12.27 0.38 49.80
C THR A 115 -12.56 0.67 48.33
N GLU A 116 -13.41 -0.16 47.70
CA GLU A 116 -13.95 0.05 46.34
C GLU A 116 -15.17 1.00 46.34
N ALA A 117 -15.14 2.00 47.22
CA ALA A 117 -16.27 2.82 47.53
C ALA A 117 -16.63 3.78 46.37
N LYS A 118 -17.87 3.72 45.89
CA LYS A 118 -18.46 4.82 45.09
C LYS A 118 -18.74 5.98 46.04
N PHE A 119 -17.75 6.85 46.24
CA PHE A 119 -17.92 8.01 47.10
C PHE A 119 -18.98 8.98 46.55
N GLU A 120 -19.78 9.59 47.43
CA GLU A 120 -20.74 10.63 47.04
C GLU A 120 -19.99 11.88 46.54
N GLU A 121 -20.29 12.34 45.31
CA GLU A 121 -19.50 13.35 44.55
C GLU A 121 -19.17 14.62 45.36
N GLY A 122 -20.09 15.09 46.21
CA GLY A 122 -19.92 16.32 46.98
C GLY A 122 -18.96 16.22 48.18
N ALA A 123 -18.79 15.04 48.77
CA ALA A 123 -17.86 14.82 49.88
C ALA A 123 -16.44 14.60 49.36
N THR A 124 -16.29 13.86 48.26
CA THR A 124 -15.00 13.53 47.65
C THR A 124 -14.30 14.75 47.09
N HIS A 125 -15.02 15.68 46.45
CA HIS A 125 -14.42 16.92 45.95
C HIS A 125 -13.88 17.80 47.08
N LYS A 126 -14.55 17.85 48.24
CA LYS A 126 -14.05 18.61 49.40
C LYS A 126 -12.75 18.01 49.94
N ILE A 127 -12.70 16.68 50.04
CA ILE A 127 -11.51 15.97 50.49
C ILE A 127 -10.37 16.11 49.47
N LEU A 128 -10.67 16.04 48.17
CA LEU A 128 -9.72 16.29 47.09
C LEU A 128 -9.05 17.66 47.24
N THR A 129 -9.83 18.73 47.40
CA THR A 129 -9.29 20.09 47.57
C THR A 129 -8.46 20.21 48.86
N LEU A 130 -8.92 19.60 49.96
CA LEU A 130 -8.21 19.62 51.24
C LEU A 130 -6.85 18.91 51.15
N VAL A 131 -6.84 17.70 50.60
CA VAL A 131 -5.64 16.88 50.46
C VAL A 131 -4.66 17.51 49.46
N ARG A 132 -5.16 18.07 48.35
CA ARG A 132 -4.38 18.82 47.36
C ARG A 132 -3.63 19.98 48.02
N ASN A 133 -4.31 20.77 48.85
CA ASN A 133 -3.68 21.90 49.53
C ASN A 133 -2.63 21.44 50.55
N TYR A 134 -2.91 20.39 51.33
CA TYR A 134 -1.91 19.86 52.27
C TYR A 134 -0.70 19.26 51.58
N TYR A 135 -0.89 18.62 50.43
CA TYR A 135 0.23 18.15 49.63
C TYR A 135 1.11 19.32 49.15
N CYS A 136 0.55 20.40 48.60
CA CYS A 136 1.36 21.52 48.07
C CYS A 136 2.01 22.43 49.14
N GLU A 137 1.30 22.70 50.24
CA GLU A 137 1.63 23.80 51.17
C GLU A 137 2.19 23.35 52.52
N ASP A 138 1.89 22.13 52.98
CA ASP A 138 2.31 21.66 54.31
C ASP A 138 3.82 21.32 54.35
N LYS A 139 4.40 21.29 55.56
CA LYS A 139 5.83 21.00 55.79
C LYS A 139 6.05 19.66 56.48
N ASP A 140 4.99 19.04 56.97
CA ASP A 140 5.07 17.79 57.72
C ASP A 140 5.12 16.58 56.79
N ASN A 141 6.19 15.78 56.87
CA ASN A 141 6.39 14.61 56.00
C ASN A 141 5.21 13.63 56.04
N PHE A 142 4.66 13.33 57.22
CA PHE A 142 3.55 12.38 57.35
C PHE A 142 2.27 12.92 56.72
N ILE A 143 2.00 14.21 56.87
CA ILE A 143 0.85 14.86 56.19
C ILE A 143 1.01 14.79 54.68
N ILE A 144 2.21 15.10 54.17
CA ILE A 144 2.51 15.06 52.72
C ILE A 144 2.39 13.63 52.19
N GLU A 145 2.95 12.64 52.88
CA GLU A 145 2.88 11.22 52.50
C GLU A 145 1.43 10.72 52.42
N TYR A 146 0.64 10.90 53.48
CA TYR A 146 -0.77 10.49 53.49
C TYR A 146 -1.59 11.25 52.46
N SER A 147 -1.22 12.49 52.19
CA SER A 147 -1.87 13.29 51.14
C SER A 147 -1.54 12.77 49.74
N ALA A 148 -0.27 12.44 49.47
CA ALA A 148 0.16 11.85 48.20
C ALA A 148 -0.52 10.50 47.94
N LEU A 149 -0.60 9.64 48.96
CA LEU A 149 -1.26 8.33 48.87
C LEU A 149 -2.76 8.47 48.57
N SER A 150 -3.42 9.44 49.22
CA SER A 150 -4.84 9.75 48.99
C SER A 150 -5.07 10.29 47.57
N LEU A 151 -4.22 11.23 47.12
CA LEU A 151 -4.28 11.78 45.75
C LEU A 151 -4.05 10.71 44.69
N LEU A 152 -3.12 9.78 44.91
CA LEU A 152 -2.86 8.68 43.98
C LEU A 152 -4.10 7.82 43.77
N LYS A 153 -4.83 7.49 44.86
CA LYS A 153 -6.08 6.75 44.74
C LYS A 153 -7.16 7.56 44.02
N LEU A 154 -7.29 8.85 44.33
CA LEU A 154 -8.27 9.73 43.68
C LEU A 154 -7.95 9.93 42.18
N ALA A 155 -6.67 9.96 41.81
CA ALA A 155 -6.22 10.00 40.42
C ALA A 155 -6.53 8.70 39.64
N SER A 156 -6.75 7.57 40.33
CA SER A 156 -7.17 6.32 39.69
C SER A 156 -8.68 6.25 39.40
N GLU A 157 -9.47 7.20 39.88
CA GLU A 157 -10.91 7.26 39.61
C GLU A 157 -11.21 8.13 38.37
N PRO A 158 -11.74 7.58 37.26
CA PRO A 158 -11.86 8.30 35.99
C PRO A 158 -12.69 9.61 36.01
N ARG A 159 -13.53 9.79 37.03
CA ARG A 159 -14.37 10.99 37.18
C ARG A 159 -13.66 12.14 37.90
N LEU A 160 -12.69 11.81 38.75
CA LEU A 160 -11.95 12.77 39.57
C LEU A 160 -10.57 13.05 38.97
N SER A 161 -10.03 12.14 38.15
CA SER A 161 -8.78 12.33 37.42
C SER A 161 -8.82 13.59 36.55
N ALA A 162 -9.94 13.90 35.89
CA ALA A 162 -10.09 15.12 35.08
C ALA A 162 -9.81 16.43 35.84
N ALA A 163 -10.26 16.53 37.11
CA ALA A 163 -10.02 17.72 37.92
C ALA A 163 -8.56 17.85 38.36
N LEU A 164 -7.88 16.73 38.58
CA LEU A 164 -6.44 16.69 38.90
C LEU A 164 -5.57 16.94 37.66
N ILE A 165 -6.06 16.55 36.49
CA ILE A 165 -5.37 16.72 35.21
C ILE A 165 -5.22 18.19 34.85
N ASP A 166 -6.27 18.97 35.03
CA ASP A 166 -6.27 20.39 34.69
C ASP A 166 -5.53 21.26 35.75
N ASP A 167 -5.16 20.69 36.90
CA ASP A 167 -4.49 21.39 37.99
C ASP A 167 -2.97 21.45 37.80
N MET A 168 -2.53 22.36 36.92
CA MET A 168 -1.10 22.56 36.63
C MET A 168 -0.29 23.02 37.86
N GLU A 169 -0.92 23.66 38.83
CA GLU A 169 -0.28 24.10 40.08
C GLU A 169 0.04 22.90 40.99
N LEU A 170 -0.83 21.88 41.03
CA LEU A 170 -0.50 20.61 41.71
C LEU A 170 0.76 19.96 41.12
N ILE A 171 0.90 19.99 39.79
CA ILE A 171 2.07 19.40 39.11
C ILE A 171 3.34 20.22 39.43
N SER A 172 3.28 21.54 39.33
CA SER A 172 4.46 22.40 39.53
C SER A 172 4.83 22.59 41.01
N GLU A 173 3.89 23.08 41.83
CA GLU A 173 4.13 23.46 43.24
C GLU A 173 3.96 22.30 44.22
N GLY A 174 3.32 21.20 43.79
CA GLY A 174 3.27 19.95 44.54
C GLY A 174 4.30 18.96 44.06
N ILE A 175 3.97 18.24 42.98
CA ILE A 175 4.69 17.04 42.55
C ILE A 175 6.15 17.34 42.21
N TYR A 176 6.43 18.33 41.35
CA TYR A 176 7.80 18.66 40.93
C TYR A 176 8.67 19.17 42.09
N LYS A 177 8.09 19.99 42.96
CA LYS A 177 8.74 20.48 44.18
C LYS A 177 9.12 19.34 45.11
N HIS A 178 8.20 18.41 45.37
CA HIS A 178 8.45 17.27 46.25
C HIS A 178 9.46 16.29 45.66
N ILE A 179 9.36 15.98 44.37
CA ILE A 179 10.38 15.16 43.69
C ILE A 179 11.75 15.83 43.82
N SER A 180 11.86 17.15 43.58
CA SER A 180 13.14 17.88 43.63
C SER A 180 13.79 17.93 45.02
N SER A 181 12.99 18.08 46.08
CA SER A 181 13.49 18.51 47.39
C SER A 181 13.43 17.46 48.49
N THR A 182 12.64 16.39 48.31
CA THR A 182 12.38 15.43 49.37
C THR A 182 13.50 14.39 49.51
N ALA A 183 13.89 14.12 50.76
CA ALA A 183 14.80 13.02 51.11
C ALA A 183 14.08 11.75 51.59
N ASP A 184 12.77 11.84 51.80
CA ASP A 184 11.90 10.77 52.28
C ASP A 184 11.52 9.81 51.13
N PRO A 185 11.89 8.52 51.17
CA PRO A 185 11.62 7.57 50.10
C PRO A 185 10.13 7.35 49.82
N ASP A 186 9.27 7.41 50.85
CA ASP A 186 7.85 7.11 50.71
C ASP A 186 7.12 8.27 50.03
N ILE A 187 7.44 9.51 50.41
CA ILE A 187 6.93 10.70 49.72
C ILE A 187 7.40 10.70 48.27
N LEU A 188 8.68 10.38 48.03
CA LEU A 188 9.26 10.36 46.69
C LEU A 188 8.55 9.31 45.81
N TYR A 189 8.42 8.07 46.30
CA TYR A 189 7.74 6.99 45.59
C TYR A 189 6.28 7.33 45.26
N ASN A 190 5.51 7.81 46.24
CA ASN A 190 4.11 8.17 46.04
C ASN A 190 3.97 9.35 45.06
N SER A 191 4.90 10.31 45.09
CA SER A 191 4.91 11.42 44.13
C SER A 191 5.24 10.96 42.71
N TYR A 192 6.17 10.01 42.54
CA TYR A 192 6.43 9.37 41.25
C TYR A 192 5.18 8.63 40.73
N LYS A 193 4.54 7.81 41.56
CA LYS A 193 3.34 7.06 41.16
C LYS A 193 2.18 7.98 40.82
N LEU A 194 2.00 9.07 41.57
CA LEU A 194 0.97 10.07 41.29
C LEU A 194 1.19 10.72 39.93
N LEU A 195 2.42 11.14 39.63
CA LEU A 195 2.75 11.74 38.34
C LEU A 195 2.58 10.75 37.18
N PHE A 196 2.99 9.49 37.37
CA PHE A 196 2.78 8.45 36.37
C PHE A 196 1.29 8.17 36.11
N GLN A 197 0.46 8.12 37.17
CA GLN A 197 -0.99 7.96 37.04
C GLN A 197 -1.63 9.13 36.28
N ILE A 198 -1.11 10.34 36.48
CA ILE A 198 -1.55 11.53 35.75
C ILE A 198 -1.23 11.39 34.24
N PHE A 199 -0.06 10.84 33.88
CA PHE A 199 0.27 10.55 32.48
C PHE A 199 -0.67 9.50 31.86
N THR A 200 -0.96 8.40 32.58
CA THR A 200 -1.80 7.32 32.06
C THR A 200 -3.25 7.74 31.84
N GLU A 201 -3.77 8.65 32.65
CA GLU A 201 -5.14 9.19 32.54
C GLU A 201 -5.28 10.26 31.43
N GLY A 202 -4.19 10.66 30.77
CA GLY A 202 -4.24 11.33 29.46
C GLY A 202 -3.83 12.80 29.40
N ILE A 203 -3.07 13.33 30.37
CA ILE A 203 -2.43 14.66 30.15
C ILE A 203 -1.51 14.57 28.94
N SER A 204 -1.59 15.55 28.04
CA SER A 204 -0.61 15.67 26.98
C SER A 204 0.78 15.88 27.58
N SER A 205 1.74 15.05 27.20
CA SER A 205 3.14 15.23 27.58
C SER A 205 3.61 16.66 27.29
N GLU A 206 3.14 17.27 26.19
CA GLU A 206 3.38 18.66 25.80
C GLU A 206 3.02 19.70 26.89
N ASN A 207 1.88 19.55 27.58
CA ASN A 207 1.47 20.48 28.64
C ASN A 207 2.40 20.41 29.85
N ILE A 208 2.78 19.20 30.24
CA ILE A 208 3.66 18.95 31.38
C ILE A 208 5.10 19.39 31.06
N CYS A 209 5.51 19.27 29.79
CA CYS A 209 6.81 19.72 29.30
C CYS A 209 6.95 21.26 29.26
N ALA A 210 5.84 21.99 29.19
CA ALA A 210 5.82 23.46 29.17
C ALA A 210 6.00 24.08 30.57
N ILE A 211 5.91 23.30 31.64
CA ILE A 211 6.07 23.76 33.02
C ILE A 211 7.56 24.01 33.29
N GLU A 212 7.90 25.25 33.67
CA GLU A 212 9.24 25.61 34.11
C GLU A 212 9.59 24.87 35.43
N ASN A 213 10.84 24.40 35.57
CA ASN A 213 11.37 23.67 36.75
C ASN A 213 11.00 22.18 36.90
N ALA A 214 10.74 21.47 35.81
CA ALA A 214 10.62 20.01 35.87
C ALA A 214 11.90 19.34 36.44
N PRO A 215 11.79 18.33 37.33
CA PRO A 215 12.87 17.84 38.18
C PRO A 215 13.81 16.83 37.49
N PHE A 216 14.17 17.04 36.22
CA PHE A 216 14.91 16.04 35.42
C PHE A 216 16.21 15.57 36.05
N GLU A 217 17.03 16.51 36.55
CA GLU A 217 18.32 16.16 37.18
C GLU A 217 18.13 15.22 38.37
N ARG A 218 17.05 15.42 39.14
CA ARG A 218 16.72 14.55 40.25
C ARG A 218 16.24 13.19 39.77
N ILE A 219 15.34 13.15 38.79
CA ILE A 219 14.83 11.89 38.20
C ILE A 219 15.97 11.04 37.64
N LEU A 220 16.92 11.67 36.95
CA LEU A 220 18.12 11.00 36.43
C LEU A 220 19.02 10.48 37.54
N SER A 221 19.19 11.23 38.63
CA SER A 221 19.96 10.76 39.79
C SER A 221 19.29 9.56 40.48
N ASP A 222 17.96 9.49 40.46
CA ASP A 222 17.17 8.42 41.05
C ASP A 222 17.26 7.10 40.25
N PHE A 223 17.86 7.09 39.07
CA PHE A 223 18.22 5.86 38.36
C PHE A 223 19.22 5.00 39.14
N ARG A 224 20.00 5.62 40.04
CA ARG A 224 20.97 4.94 40.90
C ARG A 224 20.49 4.83 42.35
N ASN A 225 19.19 5.01 42.59
CA ASN A 225 18.62 4.93 43.93
C ASN A 225 18.75 3.52 44.50
N GLU A 226 18.92 3.39 45.82
CA GLU A 226 19.02 2.10 46.52
C GLU A 226 17.70 1.30 46.45
N PHE A 227 16.57 1.99 46.35
CA PHE A 227 15.24 1.37 46.25
C PHE A 227 14.85 1.09 44.79
N SER A 228 14.68 -0.18 44.44
CA SER A 228 14.36 -0.58 43.06
C SER A 228 13.00 -0.03 42.56
N GLU A 229 12.01 0.03 43.44
CA GLU A 229 10.68 0.60 43.14
C GLU A 229 10.75 2.08 42.74
N ILE A 230 11.70 2.84 43.31
CA ILE A 230 11.94 4.24 42.95
C ILE A 230 12.66 4.31 41.59
N ARG A 231 13.69 3.48 41.37
CA ARG A 231 14.38 3.41 40.07
C ARG A 231 13.41 3.13 38.92
N LYS A 232 12.57 2.11 39.09
CA LYS A 232 11.56 1.71 38.10
C LYS A 232 10.56 2.85 37.83
N SER A 233 10.04 3.47 38.89
CA SER A 233 9.09 4.58 38.74
C SER A 233 9.73 5.82 38.09
N ALA A 234 11.01 6.09 38.35
CA ALA A 234 11.77 7.13 37.66
C ALA A 234 11.92 6.83 36.16
N LEU A 235 12.23 5.59 35.78
CA LEU A 235 12.30 5.14 34.38
C LEU A 235 10.94 5.24 33.67
N ASP A 236 9.86 4.82 34.34
CA ASP A 236 8.49 4.91 33.82
C ASP A 236 8.12 6.35 33.46
N ILE A 237 8.39 7.30 34.36
CA ILE A 237 8.12 8.72 34.11
C ILE A 237 8.97 9.26 32.96
N MET A 238 10.26 8.90 32.92
CA MET A 238 11.12 9.31 31.82
C MET A 238 10.64 8.75 30.48
N ALA A 239 10.07 7.54 30.47
CA ALA A 239 9.52 6.94 29.27
C ALA A 239 8.28 7.71 28.78
N GLU A 240 7.47 8.25 29.69
CA GLU A 240 6.34 9.12 29.35
C GLU A 240 6.81 10.49 28.82
N PHE A 241 7.85 11.08 29.42
CA PHE A 241 8.47 12.30 28.88
C PHE A 241 9.04 12.09 27.47
N ALA A 242 9.57 10.90 27.17
CA ALA A 242 10.10 10.57 25.85
C ALA A 242 9.03 10.55 24.74
N LEU A 243 7.73 10.47 25.08
CA LEU A 243 6.63 10.58 24.10
C LEU A 243 6.35 12.02 23.65
N CYS A 244 6.96 13.03 24.29
CA CYS A 244 6.81 14.42 23.88
C CYS A 244 7.35 14.64 22.47
N LYS A 245 6.55 15.27 21.58
CA LYS A 245 6.96 15.58 20.20
C LYS A 245 8.04 16.65 20.10
N ASN A 246 8.23 17.45 21.16
CA ASN A 246 9.24 18.50 21.17
C ASN A 246 10.64 17.91 21.35
N GLU A 247 11.30 17.64 20.24
CA GLU A 247 12.63 17.03 20.20
C GLU A 247 13.68 17.83 20.98
N PHE A 248 13.60 19.17 20.99
CA PHE A 248 14.51 20.01 21.77
C PHE A 248 14.32 19.80 23.28
N PHE A 249 13.07 19.66 23.72
CA PHE A 249 12.77 19.35 25.11
C PHE A 249 13.35 17.99 25.52
N VAL A 250 13.13 16.94 24.71
CA VAL A 250 13.64 15.59 25.01
C VAL A 250 15.17 15.58 25.01
N SER A 251 15.80 16.30 24.08
CA SER A 251 17.26 16.42 24.01
C SER A 251 17.88 17.13 25.23
N ARG A 252 17.12 17.98 25.93
CA ARG A 252 17.63 18.80 27.04
C ARG A 252 18.01 17.96 28.26
N PHE A 253 17.26 16.90 28.54
CA PHE A 253 17.55 16.00 29.67
C PHE A 253 18.35 14.76 29.26
N CYS A 254 18.47 14.46 27.97
CA CYS A 254 19.45 13.49 27.47
C CYS A 254 20.87 14.10 27.47
N CYS A 255 21.42 14.30 28.67
CA CYS A 255 22.80 14.73 28.88
C CYS A 255 23.81 13.66 28.41
N ARG A 256 25.09 14.04 28.22
CA ARG A 256 26.18 13.09 27.85
C ARG A 256 26.35 11.91 28.82
N THR A 257 25.79 11.96 30.01
CA THR A 257 25.87 10.88 31.00
C THR A 257 24.62 10.00 31.01
N PHE A 258 23.54 10.39 30.32
CA PHE A 258 22.29 9.65 30.33
C PHE A 258 22.47 8.20 29.88
N PHE A 259 23.04 8.00 28.68
CA PHE A 259 23.27 6.65 28.16
C PHE A 259 24.33 5.89 28.97
N GLU A 260 25.30 6.57 29.57
CA GLU A 260 26.25 5.95 30.51
C GLU A 260 25.55 5.36 31.73
N ASP A 261 24.60 6.11 32.29
CA ASP A 261 23.83 5.68 33.45
C ASP A 261 22.83 4.59 33.08
N TRP A 262 22.22 4.70 31.92
CA TRP A 262 21.36 3.67 31.35
C TRP A 262 22.09 2.36 31.10
N PHE A 263 23.28 2.37 30.50
CA PHE A 263 24.08 1.16 30.27
C PHE A 263 24.46 0.48 31.59
N LYS A 264 24.74 1.25 32.64
CA LYS A 264 25.00 0.67 33.98
C LYS A 264 23.82 -0.09 34.53
N ILE A 265 22.58 0.35 34.28
CA ILE A 265 21.37 -0.37 34.70
C ILE A 265 21.25 -1.69 33.94
N ILE A 266 21.52 -1.67 32.63
CA ILE A 266 21.44 -2.87 31.77
C ILE A 266 22.57 -3.87 32.08
N GLU A 267 23.77 -3.38 32.38
CA GLU A 267 24.93 -4.20 32.74
C GLU A 267 24.85 -4.77 34.16
N ASP A 268 24.03 -4.18 35.04
CA ASP A 268 23.84 -4.63 36.41
C ASP A 268 22.83 -5.78 36.52
N GLU A 269 23.30 -6.95 36.94
CA GLU A 269 22.48 -8.14 37.18
C GLU A 269 21.51 -7.97 38.36
N GLU A 270 21.77 -7.05 39.29
CA GLU A 270 20.87 -6.79 40.43
C GLU A 270 19.64 -5.96 40.03
N SER A 271 19.64 -5.36 38.84
CA SER A 271 18.60 -4.44 38.34
C SER A 271 17.69 -5.06 37.26
N ILE A 272 17.57 -6.40 37.21
CA ILE A 272 16.75 -7.12 36.20
C ILE A 272 15.30 -6.64 36.15
N ASP A 273 14.72 -6.29 37.30
CA ASP A 273 13.36 -5.78 37.42
C ASP A 273 13.14 -4.43 36.72
N CYS A 274 14.22 -3.67 36.48
CA CYS A 274 14.24 -2.39 35.79
C CYS A 274 14.57 -2.50 34.29
N HIS A 275 15.15 -3.63 33.82
CA HIS A 275 15.65 -3.78 32.45
C HIS A 275 14.58 -3.51 31.38
N LEU A 276 13.40 -4.14 31.49
CA LEU A 276 12.32 -3.95 30.51
C LEU A 276 11.88 -2.47 30.41
N THR A 277 11.78 -1.79 31.55
CA THR A 277 11.38 -0.37 31.62
C THR A 277 12.47 0.52 31.01
N ALA A 278 13.74 0.22 31.29
CA ALA A 278 14.87 0.92 30.71
C ALA A 278 14.94 0.74 29.18
N LEU A 279 14.64 -0.45 28.68
CA LEU A 279 14.63 -0.75 27.24
C LEU A 279 13.49 -0.03 26.53
N LEU A 280 12.29 -0.01 27.13
CA LEU A 280 11.16 0.78 26.64
C LEU A 280 11.49 2.28 26.54
N LEU A 281 12.14 2.84 27.57
CA LEU A 281 12.61 4.22 27.58
C LEU A 281 13.57 4.47 26.40
N CYS A 282 14.58 3.62 26.22
CA CYS A 282 15.53 3.73 25.12
C CYS A 282 14.83 3.71 23.76
N ARG A 283 13.92 2.75 23.54
CA ARG A 283 13.16 2.64 22.28
C ARG A 283 12.36 3.91 21.98
N ARG A 284 11.67 4.46 22.98
CA ARG A 284 10.91 5.72 22.82
C ARG A 284 11.83 6.90 22.51
N LEU A 285 13.00 6.99 23.16
CA LEU A 285 13.98 8.04 22.92
C LEU A 285 14.60 7.97 21.52
N LEU A 286 14.87 6.77 21.00
CA LEU A 286 15.47 6.58 19.68
C LEU A 286 14.54 6.92 18.50
N ARG A 287 13.24 7.13 18.76
CA ARG A 287 12.32 7.73 17.77
C ARG A 287 12.60 9.20 17.48
N HIS A 288 13.42 9.84 18.31
CA HIS A 288 13.90 11.21 18.09
C HIS A 288 15.25 11.20 17.36
N SER A 289 15.32 11.88 16.23
CA SER A 289 16.45 11.85 15.30
C SER A 289 17.78 12.33 15.92
N LEU A 290 17.74 13.39 16.74
CA LEU A 290 18.91 13.94 17.43
C LEU A 290 19.48 12.96 18.45
N ILE A 291 18.60 12.25 19.16
CA ILE A 291 18.98 11.29 20.21
C ILE A 291 19.51 10.01 19.58
N ALA A 292 18.86 9.50 18.54
CA ALA A 292 19.37 8.40 17.74
C ALA A 292 20.78 8.70 17.22
N ARG A 293 21.00 9.93 16.73
CA ARG A 293 22.31 10.40 16.28
C ARG A 293 23.36 10.43 17.39
N LEU A 294 23.02 10.91 18.57
CA LEU A 294 23.93 10.84 19.72
C LEU A 294 24.25 9.39 20.10
N PHE A 295 23.24 8.52 20.09
CA PHE A 295 23.38 7.11 20.43
C PHE A 295 24.37 6.40 19.51
N PHE A 296 24.16 6.48 18.19
CA PHE A 296 25.00 5.74 17.25
C PHE A 296 26.41 6.31 17.09
N LEU A 297 26.63 7.59 17.40
CA LEU A 297 27.96 8.20 17.34
C LEU A 297 28.85 7.86 18.54
N GLN A 298 28.26 7.65 19.73
CA GLN A 298 29.03 7.59 20.98
C GLN A 298 28.92 6.25 21.70
N TYR A 299 27.83 5.50 21.56
CA TYR A 299 27.54 4.38 22.46
C TYR A 299 27.39 3.01 21.79
N LEU A 300 27.39 2.92 20.46
CA LEU A 300 27.24 1.64 19.76
C LEU A 300 28.34 0.61 20.08
N THR A 301 29.53 1.03 20.51
CA THR A 301 30.61 0.11 20.90
C THR A 301 30.24 -0.73 22.13
N ARG A 302 29.38 -0.22 23.01
CA ARG A 302 28.88 -0.93 24.21
C ARG A 302 27.67 -1.81 23.91
N PHE A 303 27.15 -1.77 22.69
CA PHE A 303 25.97 -2.53 22.29
C PHE A 303 26.19 -4.06 22.29
N HIS A 304 27.44 -4.53 22.39
CA HIS A 304 27.78 -5.95 22.47
C HIS A 304 27.12 -6.67 23.68
N VAL A 305 26.76 -5.94 24.75
CA VAL A 305 26.11 -6.48 25.95
C VAL A 305 24.82 -7.26 25.61
N PHE A 306 24.04 -6.78 24.64
CA PHE A 306 22.79 -7.41 24.20
C PHE A 306 23.00 -8.78 23.55
N TRP A 307 24.14 -8.97 22.88
CA TRP A 307 24.44 -10.22 22.19
C TRP A 307 25.16 -11.24 23.06
N THR A 308 25.72 -10.81 24.20
CA THR A 308 26.29 -11.70 25.20
C THR A 308 25.25 -12.31 26.12
N ASN A 309 24.12 -11.63 26.34
CA ASN A 309 23.05 -12.10 27.21
C ASN A 309 21.84 -12.57 26.39
N THR A 310 21.56 -13.87 26.39
CA THR A 310 20.47 -14.46 25.60
C THR A 310 19.09 -13.90 25.95
N ALA A 311 18.90 -13.42 27.18
CA ALA A 311 17.63 -12.85 27.63
C ALA A 311 17.35 -11.46 27.05
N LEU A 312 18.38 -10.75 26.55
CA LEU A 312 18.27 -9.36 26.07
C LEU A 312 18.37 -9.22 24.54
N ILE A 313 18.50 -10.34 23.83
CA ILE A 313 18.70 -10.36 22.37
C ILE A 313 17.53 -9.70 21.64
N GLN A 314 16.29 -10.00 22.04
CA GLN A 314 15.09 -9.49 21.36
C GLN A 314 14.98 -7.97 21.49
N GLU A 315 15.26 -7.44 22.68
CA GLU A 315 15.25 -6.01 22.94
C GLU A 315 16.41 -5.29 22.24
N GLY A 316 17.55 -5.97 22.09
CA GLY A 316 18.64 -5.50 21.22
C GLY A 316 18.21 -5.37 19.76
N ILE A 317 17.40 -6.30 19.25
CA ILE A 317 16.85 -6.24 17.88
C ILE A 317 15.88 -5.07 17.74
N GLU A 318 15.00 -4.83 18.71
CA GLU A 318 14.08 -3.69 18.69
C GLU A 318 14.82 -2.34 18.64
N ILE A 319 15.91 -2.21 19.41
CA ILE A 319 16.75 -1.01 19.37
C ILE A 319 17.42 -0.87 17.99
N CYS A 320 17.95 -1.97 17.43
CA CYS A 320 18.53 -1.98 16.09
C CYS A 320 17.51 -1.58 15.02
N TYR A 321 16.26 -2.00 15.16
CA TYR A 321 15.17 -1.61 14.29
C TYR A 321 14.95 -0.09 14.30
N GLU A 322 14.80 0.53 15.47
CA GLU A 322 14.62 1.99 15.57
C GLU A 322 15.83 2.74 14.98
N LEU A 323 17.06 2.28 15.25
CA LEU A 323 18.27 2.87 14.66
C LEU A 323 18.33 2.70 13.14
N SER A 324 17.87 1.57 12.60
CA SER A 324 17.90 1.28 11.16
C SER A 324 17.01 2.19 10.33
N MET A 325 16.05 2.89 10.95
CA MET A 325 15.20 3.86 10.27
C MET A 325 15.96 5.11 9.80
N TYR A 326 17.12 5.37 10.38
CA TYR A 326 17.96 6.53 10.05
C TYR A 326 19.11 6.12 9.11
N PRO A 327 19.18 6.66 7.88
CA PRO A 327 20.24 6.32 6.93
C PRO A 327 21.66 6.60 7.43
N GLU A 328 21.83 7.61 8.28
CA GLU A 328 23.12 7.98 8.87
C GLU A 328 23.67 6.90 9.82
N SER A 329 22.81 6.07 10.41
CA SER A 329 23.21 5.03 11.36
C SER A 329 23.82 3.81 10.68
N TRP A 330 23.50 3.55 9.41
CA TRP A 330 23.81 2.29 8.73
C TRP A 330 25.30 2.00 8.68
N GLN A 331 26.13 3.01 8.42
CA GLN A 331 27.59 2.87 8.40
C GLN A 331 28.13 2.50 9.79
N TYR A 332 27.58 3.09 10.85
CA TYR A 332 28.02 2.81 12.22
C TYR A 332 27.58 1.42 12.70
N LEU A 333 26.35 1.02 12.38
CA LEU A 333 25.85 -0.34 12.65
C LEU A 333 26.66 -1.40 11.90
N PHE A 334 27.11 -1.10 10.69
CA PHE A 334 28.03 -1.96 9.94
C PHE A 334 29.40 -2.03 10.60
N ALA A 335 30.03 -0.88 10.87
CA ALA A 335 31.39 -0.81 11.41
C ALA A 335 31.55 -1.48 12.79
N THR A 336 30.46 -1.56 13.57
CA THR A 336 30.44 -2.23 14.88
C THR A 336 30.19 -3.73 14.81
N GLY A 337 29.92 -4.29 13.61
CA GLY A 337 29.69 -5.72 13.42
C GLY A 337 28.28 -6.20 13.75
N ILE A 338 27.37 -5.30 14.15
CA ILE A 338 25.97 -5.63 14.52
C ILE A 338 25.22 -6.26 13.34
N VAL A 339 25.52 -5.83 12.10
CA VAL A 339 24.93 -6.42 10.89
C VAL A 339 25.20 -7.94 10.80
N ASN A 340 26.39 -8.40 11.20
CA ASN A 340 26.70 -9.84 11.23
C ASN A 340 25.85 -10.55 12.28
N GLN A 341 25.71 -9.95 13.47
CA GLN A 341 24.94 -10.53 14.57
C GLN A 341 23.45 -10.67 14.22
N LEU A 342 22.86 -9.65 13.58
CA LEU A 342 21.47 -9.71 13.10
C LEU A 342 21.30 -10.80 12.02
N ARG A 343 22.24 -10.92 11.09
CA ARG A 343 22.22 -11.99 10.07
C ARG A 343 22.35 -13.37 10.72
N ASP A 344 23.28 -13.54 11.66
CA ASP A 344 23.51 -14.83 12.30
C ASP A 344 22.27 -15.26 13.11
N HIS A 345 21.58 -14.31 13.76
CA HIS A 345 20.32 -14.54 14.45
C HIS A 345 19.15 -14.92 13.52
N LEU A 346 19.16 -14.46 12.25
CA LEU A 346 18.18 -14.88 11.24
C LEU A 346 18.22 -16.39 10.95
N SER A 347 19.33 -17.08 11.29
CA SER A 347 19.42 -18.54 11.18
C SER A 347 18.38 -19.25 12.05
N ASP A 348 17.93 -18.62 13.14
CA ASP A 348 16.83 -19.12 13.97
C ASP A 348 15.47 -18.68 13.39
N THR A 349 15.06 -19.35 12.31
CA THR A 349 13.85 -18.98 11.56
C THR A 349 12.55 -19.11 12.36
N GLU A 350 12.53 -19.83 13.47
CA GLU A 350 11.33 -20.00 14.31
C GLU A 350 11.09 -18.79 15.22
N ASN A 351 12.17 -18.12 15.65
CA ASN A 351 12.12 -16.95 16.55
C ASN A 351 12.34 -15.62 15.81
N ALA A 352 12.27 -15.63 14.47
CA ALA A 352 12.41 -14.42 13.67
C ALA A 352 11.26 -13.43 13.94
N THR A 353 11.61 -12.17 14.18
CA THR A 353 10.66 -11.08 14.47
C THR A 353 10.52 -10.11 13.30
N TYR A 354 9.42 -9.36 13.28
CA TYR A 354 9.17 -8.31 12.29
C TYR A 354 10.31 -7.27 12.29
N GLU A 355 10.73 -6.85 13.48
CA GLU A 355 11.79 -5.87 13.72
C GLU A 355 13.11 -6.32 13.09
N LEU A 356 13.47 -7.61 13.24
CA LEU A 356 14.67 -8.18 12.64
C LEU A 356 14.64 -8.08 11.11
N CYS A 357 13.56 -8.53 10.49
CA CYS A 357 13.44 -8.54 9.03
C CYS A 357 13.45 -7.13 8.45
N VAL A 358 12.76 -6.18 9.08
CA VAL A 358 12.75 -4.77 8.63
C VAL A 358 14.11 -4.13 8.85
N ALA A 359 14.77 -4.35 9.99
CA ALA A 359 16.10 -3.80 10.24
C ALA A 359 17.10 -4.25 9.17
N LEU A 360 17.12 -5.54 8.85
CA LEU A 360 17.93 -6.08 7.76
C LEU A 360 17.55 -5.46 6.41
N ALA A 361 16.25 -5.34 6.10
CA ALA A 361 15.76 -4.69 4.87
C ALA A 361 16.28 -3.25 4.72
N LYS A 362 16.23 -2.45 5.80
CA LYS A 362 16.74 -1.07 5.78
C LYS A 362 18.26 -1.03 5.65
N LEU A 363 18.99 -1.85 6.40
CA LEU A 363 20.45 -1.91 6.38
C LEU A 363 21.00 -2.34 5.02
N MET A 364 20.29 -3.19 4.28
CA MET A 364 20.65 -3.58 2.91
C MET A 364 20.67 -2.40 1.91
N ASN A 365 20.15 -1.22 2.28
CA ASN A 365 20.32 -0.04 1.46
C ASN A 365 21.77 0.47 1.46
N HIS A 366 22.54 0.23 2.53
CA HIS A 366 23.97 0.50 2.61
C HIS A 366 24.79 -0.58 1.88
N PRO A 367 25.73 -0.22 0.98
CA PRO A 367 26.38 -1.18 0.09
C PRO A 367 27.24 -2.23 0.82
N GLU A 368 27.97 -1.86 1.88
CA GLU A 368 28.81 -2.82 2.61
C GLU A 368 27.96 -3.80 3.42
N SER A 369 26.90 -3.29 4.05
CA SER A 369 25.93 -4.11 4.78
C SER A 369 25.22 -5.08 3.85
N PHE A 370 24.88 -4.65 2.63
CA PHE A 370 24.30 -5.51 1.60
C PHE A 370 25.21 -6.69 1.28
N LEU A 371 26.51 -6.49 1.04
CA LEU A 371 27.44 -7.58 0.72
C LEU A 371 27.58 -8.58 1.87
N THR A 372 27.50 -8.11 3.11
CA THR A 372 27.58 -8.97 4.30
C THR A 372 26.31 -9.79 4.54
N ILE A 373 25.14 -9.20 4.26
CA ILE A 373 23.84 -9.87 4.36
C ILE A 373 23.61 -10.80 3.17
N MET A 374 24.15 -10.47 1.99
CA MET A 374 24.02 -11.26 0.78
C MET A 374 24.88 -12.52 0.89
N GLN A 375 24.30 -13.56 1.48
CA GLN A 375 24.84 -14.90 1.59
C GLN A 375 23.73 -15.91 1.20
N PRO A 376 24.09 -17.10 0.66
CA PRO A 376 23.09 -18.06 0.20
C PRO A 376 22.16 -18.57 1.31
N ASP A 377 22.68 -18.70 2.52
CA ASP A 377 21.93 -19.08 3.73
C ASP A 377 20.81 -18.08 4.05
N THR A 378 21.09 -16.78 3.90
CA THR A 378 20.16 -15.69 4.22
C THR A 378 18.93 -15.74 3.32
N VAL A 379 19.12 -16.01 2.01
CA VAL A 379 18.00 -16.20 1.07
C VAL A 379 17.13 -17.38 1.49
N SER A 380 17.76 -18.50 1.87
CA SER A 380 17.03 -19.70 2.31
C SER A 380 16.28 -19.47 3.63
N ASN A 381 16.87 -18.74 4.58
CA ASN A 381 16.27 -18.41 5.88
C ASN A 381 15.05 -17.50 5.71
N LEU A 382 15.15 -16.45 4.87
CA LEU A 382 14.02 -15.57 4.56
C LEU A 382 12.86 -16.34 3.89
N LEU A 383 13.15 -17.24 2.96
CA LEU A 383 12.13 -18.09 2.34
C LEU A 383 11.47 -19.04 3.34
N ASN A 384 12.24 -19.60 4.28
CA ASN A 384 11.70 -20.43 5.35
C ASN A 384 10.77 -19.63 6.26
N ILE A 385 11.12 -18.39 6.64
CA ILE A 385 10.26 -17.51 7.44
C ILE A 385 8.92 -17.25 6.74
N ILE A 386 8.93 -17.00 5.42
CA ILE A 386 7.71 -16.80 4.61
C ILE A 386 6.86 -18.07 4.55
N LYS A 387 7.49 -19.24 4.49
CA LYS A 387 6.83 -20.55 4.39
C LYS A 387 6.21 -21.01 5.72
N THR A 388 6.84 -20.71 6.84
CA THR A 388 6.47 -21.25 8.16
C THR A 388 5.07 -20.78 8.59
N PRO A 389 4.11 -21.68 8.85
CA PRO A 389 2.72 -21.31 9.14
C PRO A 389 2.50 -20.68 10.53
N THR A 390 3.44 -20.83 11.47
CA THR A 390 3.35 -20.29 12.83
C THR A 390 3.73 -18.81 12.94
N THR A 391 4.51 -18.29 12.00
CA THR A 391 4.93 -16.88 12.00
C THR A 391 3.76 -15.97 11.63
N ASP A 392 3.71 -14.78 12.22
CA ASP A 392 2.70 -13.78 11.93
C ASP A 392 2.82 -13.24 10.49
N TRP A 393 1.70 -12.80 9.92
CA TRP A 393 1.65 -12.32 8.54
C TRP A 393 2.54 -11.09 8.30
N THR A 394 2.70 -10.23 9.30
CA THR A 394 3.53 -9.02 9.22
C THR A 394 5.02 -9.36 9.14
N THR A 395 5.52 -10.30 9.94
CA THR A 395 6.91 -10.79 9.83
C THR A 395 7.16 -11.46 8.49
N ARG A 396 6.23 -12.28 7.98
CA ARG A 396 6.36 -12.86 6.63
C ARG A 396 6.42 -11.78 5.54
N GLY A 397 5.60 -10.74 5.67
CA GLY A 397 5.63 -9.58 4.76
C GLY A 397 6.95 -8.81 4.79
N ALA A 398 7.53 -8.64 5.99
CA ALA A 398 8.84 -8.02 6.16
C ALA A 398 9.97 -8.89 5.60
N ALA A 399 9.90 -10.21 5.78
CA ALA A 399 10.85 -11.15 5.18
C ALA A 399 10.78 -11.13 3.64
N ALA A 400 9.58 -11.03 3.06
CA ALA A 400 9.39 -10.87 1.63
C ALA A 400 9.96 -9.53 1.11
N GLU A 401 9.83 -8.44 1.87
CA GLU A 401 10.45 -7.15 1.54
C GLU A 401 11.98 -7.23 1.57
N ALA A 402 12.56 -7.83 2.60
CA ALA A 402 13.99 -8.05 2.71
C ALA A 402 14.51 -8.86 1.50
N LEU A 403 13.84 -9.97 1.17
CA LEU A 403 14.20 -10.80 0.02
C LEU A 403 14.05 -10.04 -1.32
N ASN A 404 13.02 -9.21 -1.45
CA ASN A 404 12.83 -8.36 -2.62
C ASN A 404 14.02 -7.41 -2.84
N ILE A 405 14.59 -6.83 -1.78
CA ILE A 405 15.77 -5.96 -1.88
C ILE A 405 17.00 -6.74 -2.36
N LEU A 406 17.20 -7.96 -1.88
CA LEU A 406 18.26 -8.87 -2.35
C LEU A 406 18.11 -9.16 -3.85
N CYS A 407 16.95 -9.66 -4.26
CA CYS A 407 16.66 -10.01 -5.66
C CYS A 407 16.71 -8.79 -6.61
N LYS A 408 16.32 -7.61 -6.13
CA LYS A 408 16.36 -6.38 -6.95
C LYS A 408 17.78 -5.95 -7.31
N ARG A 409 18.77 -6.29 -6.48
CA ARG A 409 20.16 -5.81 -6.60
C ARG A 409 21.16 -6.89 -7.02
N ASN A 410 20.86 -8.17 -6.81
CA ASN A 410 21.77 -9.26 -7.15
C ASN A 410 21.06 -10.42 -7.87
N LEU A 411 21.63 -10.86 -8.99
CA LEU A 411 21.16 -11.99 -9.79
C LEU A 411 21.31 -13.33 -9.05
N GLU A 412 22.40 -13.52 -8.29
CA GLU A 412 22.65 -14.75 -7.53
C GLU A 412 21.57 -15.01 -6.47
N ALA A 413 21.06 -13.93 -5.86
CA ALA A 413 19.93 -14.01 -4.92
C ALA A 413 18.64 -14.49 -5.62
N CYS A 414 18.43 -14.13 -6.89
CA CYS A 414 17.31 -14.62 -7.67
C CYS A 414 17.47 -16.10 -8.03
N GLU A 415 18.66 -16.52 -8.46
CA GLU A 415 18.95 -17.92 -8.81
C GLU A 415 18.82 -18.85 -7.60
N THR A 416 19.38 -18.46 -6.45
CA THR A 416 19.24 -19.19 -5.18
C THR A 416 17.77 -19.26 -4.74
N SER A 417 17.00 -18.18 -4.90
CA SER A 417 15.56 -18.19 -4.60
C SER A 417 14.79 -19.21 -5.44
N ILE A 418 15.11 -19.32 -6.74
CA ILE A 418 14.52 -20.34 -7.62
C ILE A 418 14.92 -21.75 -7.18
N ALA A 419 16.21 -21.97 -6.86
CA ALA A 419 16.70 -23.25 -6.38
C ALA A 419 15.98 -23.72 -5.09
N HIS A 420 15.55 -22.77 -4.25
CA HIS A 420 14.75 -23.02 -3.05
C HIS A 420 13.23 -22.99 -3.28
N ASN A 421 12.77 -23.12 -4.54
CA ASN A 421 11.35 -23.20 -4.93
C ASN A 421 10.49 -22.01 -4.49
N VAL A 422 11.01 -20.78 -4.62
CA VAL A 422 10.29 -19.54 -4.29
C VAL A 422 8.87 -19.51 -4.88
N SER A 423 8.67 -19.97 -6.12
CA SER A 423 7.35 -20.00 -6.78
C SER A 423 6.30 -20.77 -5.98
N SER A 424 6.68 -21.91 -5.40
CA SER A 424 5.76 -22.73 -4.59
C SER A 424 5.42 -22.06 -3.27
N VAL A 425 6.41 -21.42 -2.62
CA VAL A 425 6.23 -20.71 -1.35
C VAL A 425 5.29 -19.52 -1.55
N LEU A 426 5.51 -18.72 -2.60
CA LEU A 426 4.67 -17.57 -2.91
C LEU A 426 3.26 -17.99 -3.37
N ALA A 427 3.13 -19.10 -4.11
CA ALA A 427 1.83 -19.64 -4.48
C ALA A 427 1.02 -20.07 -3.25
N GLN A 428 1.65 -20.77 -2.29
CA GLN A 428 1.03 -21.14 -1.02
C GLN A 428 0.62 -19.91 -0.19
N PHE A 429 1.48 -18.89 -0.16
CA PHE A 429 1.19 -17.63 0.51
C PHE A 429 -0.03 -16.92 -0.09
N LEU A 430 -0.09 -16.81 -1.42
CA LEU A 430 -1.19 -16.16 -2.13
C LEU A 430 -2.50 -16.97 -2.06
N LYS A 431 -2.43 -18.30 -1.99
CA LYS A 431 -3.61 -19.17 -1.79
C LYS A 431 -4.11 -19.19 -0.33
N ALA A 432 -3.37 -18.62 0.63
CA ALA A 432 -3.80 -18.56 2.03
C ALA A 432 -5.08 -17.72 2.20
N LYS A 433 -5.78 -17.91 3.32
CA LYS A 433 -7.13 -17.35 3.59
C LYS A 433 -7.21 -15.84 3.32
N PHE A 434 -7.74 -15.51 2.14
CA PHE A 434 -7.91 -14.13 1.68
C PHE A 434 -8.87 -13.37 2.60
N GLY A 435 -8.41 -12.24 3.16
CA GLY A 435 -9.19 -11.37 4.03
C GLY A 435 -8.66 -11.23 5.46
N GLU A 436 -7.82 -12.16 5.93
CA GLU A 436 -7.12 -12.04 7.22
C GLU A 436 -5.75 -11.33 7.08
N ILE A 437 -5.18 -11.32 5.88
CA ILE A 437 -3.85 -10.77 5.58
C ILE A 437 -3.97 -9.28 5.18
N PRO A 438 -3.18 -8.37 5.79
CA PRO A 438 -3.13 -6.96 5.40
C PRO A 438 -2.72 -6.76 3.93
N SER A 439 -3.28 -5.75 3.26
CA SER A 439 -2.99 -5.48 1.83
C SER A 439 -1.51 -5.19 1.57
N GLU A 440 -0.81 -4.54 2.52
CA GLU A 440 0.62 -4.20 2.41
C GLU A 440 1.51 -5.46 2.31
N VAL A 441 1.15 -6.51 3.05
CA VAL A 441 1.88 -7.77 3.05
C VAL A 441 1.81 -8.45 1.67
N TYR A 442 0.63 -8.46 1.04
CA TYR A 442 0.49 -8.95 -0.32
C TYR A 442 1.32 -8.14 -1.31
N ILE A 443 1.32 -6.80 -1.18
CA ILE A 443 2.10 -5.92 -2.06
C ILE A 443 3.60 -6.24 -1.96
N ASN A 444 4.14 -6.54 -0.78
CA ASN A 444 5.54 -6.94 -0.63
C ASN A 444 5.87 -8.24 -1.40
N VAL A 445 4.97 -9.22 -1.37
CA VAL A 445 5.10 -10.46 -2.14
C VAL A 445 5.04 -10.22 -3.65
N LEU A 446 4.11 -9.37 -4.11
CA LEU A 446 4.01 -9.01 -5.53
C LEU A 446 5.24 -8.22 -6.01
N ASN A 447 5.78 -7.35 -5.17
CA ASN A 447 7.02 -6.62 -5.45
C ASN A 447 8.21 -7.57 -5.61
N LEU A 448 8.31 -8.61 -4.77
CA LEU A 448 9.30 -9.67 -4.92
C LEU A 448 9.17 -10.37 -6.28
N LEU A 449 7.95 -10.78 -6.67
CA LEU A 449 7.70 -11.39 -7.99
C LEU A 449 8.12 -10.48 -9.14
N ASN A 450 7.77 -9.19 -9.07
CA ASN A 450 8.15 -8.21 -10.09
C ASN A 450 9.66 -7.99 -10.17
N SER A 451 10.37 -8.05 -9.04
CA SER A 451 11.84 -7.97 -9.03
C SER A 451 12.50 -9.20 -9.64
N LEU A 452 12.00 -10.41 -9.35
CA LEU A 452 12.45 -11.65 -9.97
C LEU A 452 12.21 -11.62 -11.50
N ALA A 453 11.09 -11.08 -11.93
CA ALA A 453 10.69 -10.99 -13.34
C ALA A 453 11.55 -10.04 -14.20
N LYS A 454 12.42 -9.22 -13.60
CA LYS A 454 13.29 -8.29 -14.35
C LYS A 454 14.30 -9.01 -15.24
N ASN A 455 14.65 -10.24 -14.90
CA ASN A 455 15.49 -11.09 -15.72
C ASN A 455 14.59 -12.07 -16.49
N GLU A 456 14.64 -12.05 -17.82
CA GLU A 456 13.77 -12.86 -18.69
C GLU A 456 13.98 -14.39 -18.48
N GLU A 457 15.20 -14.87 -18.24
CA GLU A 457 15.43 -16.31 -17.98
C GLU A 457 14.81 -16.77 -16.65
N ILE A 458 14.82 -15.89 -15.65
CA ILE A 458 14.23 -16.14 -14.34
C ILE A 458 12.71 -16.01 -14.39
N LYS A 459 12.20 -15.02 -15.13
CA LYS A 459 10.78 -14.78 -15.35
C LYS A 459 10.07 -16.01 -15.92
N GLU A 460 10.68 -16.70 -16.89
CA GLU A 460 10.13 -17.96 -17.42
C GLU A 460 10.10 -19.08 -16.37
N LYS A 461 11.14 -19.22 -15.55
CA LYS A 461 11.25 -20.28 -14.52
C LYS A 461 10.37 -20.03 -13.29
N VAL A 462 10.15 -18.77 -12.93
CA VAL A 462 9.40 -18.40 -11.71
C VAL A 462 7.90 -18.62 -11.91
N MET A 463 7.38 -18.39 -13.10
CA MET A 463 5.96 -18.56 -13.37
C MET A 463 5.63 -20.04 -13.57
N THR A 464 5.01 -20.64 -12.54
CA THR A 464 4.48 -22.00 -12.57
C THR A 464 2.96 -21.99 -12.58
N ILE A 465 2.33 -23.07 -13.05
CA ILE A 465 0.88 -23.29 -13.00
C ILE A 465 0.28 -22.95 -11.62
N ASP A 466 0.90 -23.43 -10.54
CA ASP A 466 0.44 -23.18 -9.17
C ASP A 466 0.43 -21.69 -8.80
N LEU A 467 1.46 -20.95 -9.22
CA LEU A 467 1.58 -19.52 -8.98
C LEU A 467 0.59 -18.73 -9.84
N ALA A 468 0.40 -19.12 -11.10
CA ALA A 468 -0.59 -18.52 -11.99
C ALA A 468 -2.01 -18.64 -11.40
N GLN A 469 -2.39 -19.84 -10.95
CA GLN A 469 -3.66 -20.08 -10.26
C GLN A 469 -3.79 -19.25 -8.98
N ALA A 470 -2.71 -19.11 -8.20
CA ALA A 470 -2.70 -18.30 -6.99
C ALA A 470 -2.92 -16.81 -7.27
N LEU A 471 -2.28 -16.26 -8.31
CA LEU A 471 -2.45 -14.86 -8.73
C LEU A 471 -3.86 -14.58 -9.25
N ILE A 472 -4.42 -15.52 -10.03
CA ILE A 472 -5.81 -15.43 -10.53
C ILE A 472 -6.79 -15.47 -9.36
N PHE A 473 -6.61 -16.40 -8.42
CA PHE A 473 -7.42 -16.52 -7.22
C PHE A 473 -7.36 -15.24 -6.37
N ALA A 474 -6.16 -14.70 -6.15
CA ALA A 474 -5.95 -13.44 -5.44
C ALA A 474 -6.71 -12.28 -6.11
N SER A 475 -6.60 -12.17 -7.43
CA SER A 475 -7.21 -11.10 -8.22
C SER A 475 -8.74 -11.13 -8.19
N LYS A 476 -9.34 -12.33 -8.20
CA LYS A 476 -10.80 -12.49 -8.11
C LYS A 476 -11.35 -12.13 -6.73
N ASN A 477 -10.58 -12.38 -5.66
CA ASN A 477 -11.02 -12.21 -4.26
C ASN A 477 -10.62 -10.88 -3.60
N SER A 478 -9.72 -10.09 -4.21
CA SER A 478 -9.17 -8.85 -3.63
C SER A 478 -10.04 -7.59 -3.79
N ALA A 479 -11.34 -7.72 -4.07
CA ALA A 479 -12.19 -6.61 -4.50
C ALA A 479 -12.30 -5.42 -3.50
N ARG A 480 -11.91 -5.61 -2.23
CA ARG A 480 -11.97 -4.57 -1.18
C ARG A 480 -10.83 -3.54 -1.23
N SER A 481 -9.68 -3.89 -1.83
CA SER A 481 -8.49 -3.05 -1.83
C SER A 481 -8.05 -2.73 -3.26
N THR A 482 -8.34 -1.52 -3.71
CA THR A 482 -7.99 -1.08 -5.07
C THR A 482 -6.48 -1.06 -5.29
N ALA A 483 -5.69 -0.70 -4.27
CA ALA A 483 -4.23 -0.71 -4.33
C ALA A 483 -3.66 -2.13 -4.54
N LEU A 484 -4.21 -3.13 -3.86
CA LEU A 484 -3.81 -4.53 -4.03
C LEU A 484 -4.15 -5.04 -5.43
N VAL A 485 -5.39 -4.82 -5.88
CA VAL A 485 -5.81 -5.25 -7.23
C VAL A 485 -4.98 -4.56 -8.31
N THR A 486 -4.65 -3.27 -8.15
CA THR A 486 -3.77 -2.55 -9.08
C THR A 486 -2.40 -3.22 -9.19
N ASN A 487 -1.77 -3.59 -8.06
CA ASN A 487 -0.49 -4.29 -8.07
C ASN A 487 -0.60 -5.70 -8.66
N LEU A 488 -1.70 -6.42 -8.40
CA LEU A 488 -1.95 -7.73 -9.00
C LEU A 488 -2.01 -7.66 -10.54
N PHE A 489 -2.75 -6.69 -11.09
CA PHE A 489 -2.81 -6.48 -12.54
C PHE A 489 -1.45 -6.08 -13.11
N ASN A 490 -0.70 -5.20 -12.45
CA ASN A 490 0.66 -4.87 -12.89
C ASN A 490 1.57 -6.11 -12.92
N THR A 491 1.52 -6.96 -11.90
CA THR A 491 2.27 -8.22 -11.89
C THR A 491 1.81 -9.16 -13.01
N LEU A 492 0.50 -9.31 -13.24
CA LEU A 492 -0.02 -10.12 -14.35
C LEU A 492 0.45 -9.59 -15.72
N SER A 493 0.49 -8.27 -15.91
CA SER A 493 1.01 -7.64 -17.13
C SER A 493 2.48 -7.96 -17.37
N VAL A 494 3.30 -7.95 -16.31
CA VAL A 494 4.73 -8.31 -16.41
C VAL A 494 4.91 -9.73 -16.92
N PHE A 495 4.07 -10.67 -16.50
CA PHE A 495 4.16 -12.08 -16.88
C PHE A 495 3.29 -12.50 -18.08
N SER A 496 2.66 -11.56 -18.79
CA SER A 496 1.73 -11.86 -19.91
C SER A 496 2.34 -12.73 -21.02
N ASP A 497 3.66 -12.64 -21.18
CA ASP A 497 4.39 -13.37 -22.22
C ASP A 497 4.60 -14.86 -21.88
N ASN A 498 4.38 -15.26 -20.62
CA ASN A 498 4.48 -16.65 -20.19
C ASN A 498 3.25 -17.46 -20.65
N ARG A 499 3.50 -18.63 -21.26
CA ARG A 499 2.44 -19.50 -21.81
C ARG A 499 1.57 -20.14 -20.73
N GLU A 500 2.15 -20.62 -19.64
CA GLU A 500 1.40 -21.27 -18.55
C GLU A 500 0.41 -20.31 -17.91
N LEU A 501 0.82 -19.05 -17.70
CA LEU A 501 -0.09 -18.02 -17.20
C LEU A 501 -1.26 -17.78 -18.15
N ARG A 502 -1.00 -17.68 -19.47
CA ARG A 502 -2.07 -17.46 -20.47
C ARG A 502 -3.07 -18.61 -20.49
N ASP A 503 -2.60 -19.85 -20.48
CA ASP A 503 -3.46 -21.04 -20.48
C ASP A 503 -4.39 -21.05 -19.25
N GLU A 504 -3.87 -20.70 -18.07
CA GLU A 504 -4.66 -20.59 -16.83
C GLU A 504 -5.62 -19.38 -16.83
N LEU A 505 -5.22 -18.24 -17.38
CA LEU A 505 -6.09 -17.07 -17.54
C LEU A 505 -7.28 -17.38 -18.45
N LEU A 506 -7.05 -18.14 -19.53
CA LEU A 506 -8.09 -18.57 -20.45
C LEU A 506 -9.03 -19.59 -19.80
N ALA A 507 -8.49 -20.60 -19.11
CA ALA A 507 -9.27 -21.61 -18.40
C ALA A 507 -10.18 -21.02 -17.29
N ASN A 508 -9.81 -19.86 -16.75
CA ASN A 508 -10.52 -19.16 -15.69
C ASN A 508 -11.39 -17.98 -16.17
N GLU A 509 -11.54 -17.78 -17.50
CA GLU A 509 -12.29 -16.68 -18.11
C GLU A 509 -11.90 -15.30 -17.53
N PHE A 510 -10.59 -15.07 -17.36
CA PHE A 510 -10.11 -13.94 -16.57
C PHE A 510 -10.47 -12.57 -17.17
N TRP A 511 -10.75 -12.48 -18.47
CA TRP A 511 -11.21 -11.26 -19.12
C TRP A 511 -12.51 -10.71 -18.51
N ILE A 512 -13.40 -11.55 -17.98
CA ILE A 512 -14.60 -11.10 -17.24
C ILE A 512 -14.20 -10.32 -15.98
N THR A 513 -13.12 -10.73 -15.33
CA THR A 513 -12.56 -10.02 -14.17
C THR A 513 -11.95 -8.68 -14.58
N SER A 514 -11.26 -8.62 -15.73
CA SER A 514 -10.80 -7.36 -16.33
C SER A 514 -11.96 -6.41 -16.61
N LEU A 515 -13.04 -6.90 -17.22
CA LEU A 515 -14.24 -6.10 -17.50
C LEU A 515 -14.86 -5.52 -16.22
N LYS A 516 -14.96 -6.33 -15.16
CA LYS A 516 -15.43 -5.88 -13.83
C LYS A 516 -14.59 -4.71 -13.30
N TYR A 517 -13.27 -4.81 -13.36
CA TYR A 517 -12.38 -3.79 -12.79
C TYR A 517 -12.19 -2.55 -13.68
N LEU A 518 -12.37 -2.66 -15.00
CA LEU A 518 -12.44 -1.49 -15.90
C LEU A 518 -13.63 -0.57 -15.56
N ARG A 519 -14.71 -1.12 -14.98
CA ARG A 519 -15.88 -0.36 -14.49
C ARG A 519 -15.64 0.32 -13.13
N SER A 520 -14.51 0.08 -12.47
CA SER A 520 -14.19 0.67 -11.16
C SER A 520 -13.99 2.18 -11.26
N PRO A 521 -14.36 3.01 -10.26
CA PRO A 521 -14.08 4.45 -10.28
C PRO A 521 -12.59 4.80 -10.12
N ALA A 522 -11.74 3.85 -9.71
CA ALA A 522 -10.33 4.12 -9.41
C ALA A 522 -9.46 4.18 -10.69
N ILE A 523 -8.94 5.36 -11.02
CA ILE A 523 -8.12 5.62 -12.22
C ILE A 523 -6.87 4.73 -12.26
N ALA A 524 -6.14 4.59 -11.14
CA ALA A 524 -4.93 3.76 -11.07
C ALA A 524 -5.22 2.29 -11.42
N LEU A 525 -6.35 1.76 -10.93
CA LEU A 525 -6.79 0.40 -11.24
C LEU A 525 -7.20 0.28 -12.71
N LYS A 526 -7.99 1.22 -13.24
CA LYS A 526 -8.35 1.24 -14.67
C LYS A 526 -7.09 1.22 -15.55
N ASN A 527 -6.08 2.01 -15.20
CA ASN A 527 -4.84 2.09 -15.95
C ASN A 527 -4.04 0.77 -15.93
N ALA A 528 -3.96 0.11 -14.77
CA ALA A 528 -3.31 -1.20 -14.62
C ALA A 528 -4.04 -2.29 -15.41
N VAL A 529 -5.38 -2.30 -15.40
CA VAL A 529 -6.17 -3.25 -16.19
C VAL A 529 -6.04 -2.96 -17.69
N ALA A 530 -6.02 -1.70 -18.10
CA ALA A 530 -5.78 -1.31 -19.49
C ALA A 530 -4.37 -1.73 -19.97
N GLU A 531 -3.36 -1.62 -19.11
CA GLU A 531 -2.02 -2.16 -19.38
C GLU A 531 -2.05 -3.68 -19.58
N PHE A 532 -2.72 -4.42 -18.70
CA PHE A 532 -2.88 -5.86 -18.85
C PHE A 532 -3.55 -6.24 -20.17
N VAL A 533 -4.63 -5.54 -20.54
CA VAL A 533 -5.32 -5.72 -21.84
C VAL A 533 -4.38 -5.42 -23.00
N MET A 534 -3.63 -4.32 -22.94
CA MET A 534 -2.65 -3.94 -23.97
C MET A 534 -1.60 -5.04 -24.19
N HIS A 535 -1.08 -5.63 -23.10
CA HIS A 535 -0.07 -6.69 -23.17
C HIS A 535 -0.62 -8.02 -23.69
N THR A 536 -1.83 -8.38 -23.29
CA THR A 536 -2.48 -9.64 -23.69
C THR A 536 -3.15 -9.61 -25.06
N ALA A 537 -3.58 -8.44 -25.55
CA ALA A 537 -4.20 -8.27 -26.87
C ALA A 537 -3.29 -8.63 -28.06
N LYS A 538 -1.97 -8.78 -27.83
CA LYS A 538 -1.02 -9.31 -28.83
C LYS A 538 -1.30 -10.78 -29.17
N TYR A 539 -1.95 -11.49 -28.26
CA TYR A 539 -2.29 -12.91 -28.38
C TYR A 539 -3.73 -13.03 -28.85
N ARG A 540 -3.91 -13.62 -30.04
CA ARG A 540 -5.22 -13.72 -30.70
C ARG A 540 -6.26 -14.44 -29.84
N GLU A 541 -5.81 -15.38 -29.01
CA GLU A 541 -6.65 -16.13 -28.08
C GLU A 541 -7.41 -15.23 -27.10
N PHE A 542 -6.89 -14.05 -26.75
CA PHE A 542 -7.56 -13.09 -25.87
C PHE A 542 -8.39 -12.05 -26.64
N THR A 543 -7.93 -11.66 -27.83
CA THR A 543 -8.55 -10.59 -28.62
C THR A 543 -10.00 -10.90 -28.98
N ASP A 544 -10.32 -12.15 -29.33
CA ASP A 544 -11.68 -12.55 -29.67
C ASP A 544 -12.62 -12.35 -28.45
N TYR A 545 -12.22 -12.80 -27.25
CA TYR A 545 -13.00 -12.56 -26.02
C TYR A 545 -13.12 -11.07 -25.65
N TYR A 546 -12.07 -10.27 -25.86
CA TYR A 546 -12.13 -8.83 -25.59
C TYR A 546 -13.14 -8.09 -26.46
N ILE A 547 -13.39 -8.61 -27.66
CA ILE A 547 -14.36 -8.06 -28.59
C ILE A 547 -15.75 -8.63 -28.28
N ASP A 548 -15.88 -9.94 -28.16
CA ASP A 548 -17.16 -10.62 -28.01
C ASP A 548 -17.84 -10.35 -26.65
N ASP A 549 -17.06 -10.21 -25.56
CA ASP A 549 -17.61 -9.91 -24.21
C ASP A 549 -17.67 -8.39 -23.88
N GLY A 550 -17.47 -7.53 -24.88
CA GLY A 550 -17.73 -6.09 -24.78
C GLY A 550 -16.67 -5.27 -24.03
N ILE A 551 -15.44 -5.76 -23.88
CA ILE A 551 -14.33 -4.95 -23.33
C ILE A 551 -13.98 -3.80 -24.29
N LEU A 552 -13.87 -4.08 -25.59
CA LEU A 552 -13.58 -3.04 -26.58
C LEU A 552 -14.68 -1.97 -26.62
N GLU A 553 -15.95 -2.38 -26.54
CA GLU A 553 -17.09 -1.45 -26.50
C GLU A 553 -17.03 -0.55 -25.26
N LEU A 554 -16.69 -1.11 -24.10
CA LEU A 554 -16.50 -0.33 -22.87
C LEU A 554 -15.36 0.69 -23.02
N LEU A 555 -14.22 0.27 -23.59
CA LEU A 555 -13.07 1.17 -23.78
C LEU A 555 -13.40 2.32 -24.74
N LEU A 556 -14.17 2.07 -25.80
CA LEU A 556 -14.57 3.10 -26.78
C LEU A 556 -15.60 4.09 -26.23
N ASN A 557 -16.53 3.63 -25.39
CA ASN A 557 -17.66 4.44 -24.92
C ASN A 557 -17.37 5.26 -23.65
N ASP A 558 -16.32 4.93 -22.88
CA ASP A 558 -15.96 5.64 -21.64
C ASP A 558 -15.03 6.85 -21.91
N GLU A 559 -15.62 7.95 -22.39
CA GLU A 559 -14.91 9.21 -22.67
C GLU A 559 -14.10 9.76 -21.47
N PRO A 560 -14.62 9.76 -20.22
CA PRO A 560 -13.84 10.24 -19.07
C PRO A 560 -12.54 9.47 -18.86
N SER A 561 -12.56 8.15 -19.08
CA SER A 561 -11.40 7.29 -18.89
C SER A 561 -10.39 7.41 -20.02
N LEU A 562 -10.86 7.70 -21.24
CA LEU A 562 -9.99 8.01 -22.38
C LEU A 562 -9.07 9.21 -22.12
N ILE A 563 -9.55 10.22 -21.36
CA ILE A 563 -8.77 11.41 -21.01
C ILE A 563 -7.90 11.17 -19.78
N SER A 564 -8.40 10.42 -18.79
CA SER A 564 -7.77 10.31 -17.46
C SER A 564 -6.80 9.13 -17.31
N CYS A 565 -6.89 8.08 -18.12
CA CYS A 565 -6.03 6.89 -18.05
C CYS A 565 -5.02 6.87 -19.20
N SER A 566 -3.72 6.85 -18.89
CA SER A 566 -2.64 6.92 -19.90
C SER A 566 -2.62 5.74 -20.87
N ASN A 567 -2.94 4.54 -20.38
CA ASN A 567 -2.84 3.30 -21.16
C ASN A 567 -4.15 2.97 -21.89
N TRP A 568 -5.20 3.78 -21.73
CA TRP A 568 -6.53 3.49 -22.28
C TRP A 568 -6.54 3.48 -23.81
N SER A 569 -5.97 4.51 -24.43
CA SER A 569 -5.85 4.58 -25.90
C SER A 569 -4.96 3.47 -26.46
N SER A 570 -3.88 3.14 -25.75
CA SER A 570 -2.95 2.07 -26.15
C SER A 570 -3.60 0.70 -26.08
N ALA A 571 -4.48 0.46 -25.09
CA ALA A 571 -5.26 -0.76 -24.99
C ALA A 571 -6.24 -0.91 -26.17
N ILE A 572 -6.96 0.16 -26.52
CA ILE A 572 -7.85 0.20 -27.70
C ILE A 572 -7.03 -0.14 -28.96
N GLU A 573 -5.96 0.60 -29.23
CA GLU A 573 -5.15 0.38 -30.43
C GLU A 573 -4.50 -1.00 -30.47
N SER A 574 -4.18 -1.61 -29.33
CA SER A 574 -3.63 -2.99 -29.28
C SER A 574 -4.68 -4.03 -29.68
N ILE A 575 -5.93 -3.89 -29.21
CA ILE A 575 -7.03 -4.77 -29.64
C ILE A 575 -7.30 -4.57 -31.13
N LEU A 576 -7.36 -3.32 -31.60
CA LEU A 576 -7.61 -2.99 -33.00
C LEU A 576 -6.48 -3.46 -33.93
N ALA A 577 -5.22 -3.37 -33.51
CA ALA A 577 -4.10 -3.87 -34.30
C ALA A 577 -4.11 -5.40 -34.45
N ALA A 578 -4.68 -6.12 -33.48
CA ALA A 578 -4.82 -7.58 -33.53
C ALA A 578 -5.94 -8.05 -34.48
N ASP A 579 -7.01 -7.26 -34.64
CA ASP A 579 -8.08 -7.53 -35.63
C ASP A 579 -8.35 -6.33 -36.55
N LEU A 580 -7.74 -6.37 -37.73
CA LEU A 580 -7.86 -5.31 -38.73
C LEU A 580 -9.28 -5.15 -39.29
N SER A 581 -10.10 -6.21 -39.29
CA SER A 581 -11.49 -6.15 -39.77
C SER A 581 -12.31 -5.27 -38.84
N VAL A 582 -12.14 -5.46 -37.53
CA VAL A 582 -12.76 -4.62 -36.49
C VAL A 582 -12.19 -3.21 -36.49
N LYS A 583 -10.85 -3.06 -36.61
CA LYS A 583 -10.21 -1.74 -36.73
C LYS A 583 -10.77 -0.92 -37.87
N PHE A 584 -10.87 -1.51 -39.07
CA PHE A 584 -11.39 -0.82 -40.23
C PHE A 584 -12.88 -0.47 -40.09
N THR A 585 -13.65 -1.31 -39.43
CA THR A 585 -15.07 -1.05 -39.16
C THR A 585 -15.26 0.15 -38.22
N ILE A 586 -14.44 0.28 -37.17
CA ILE A 586 -14.54 1.39 -36.20
C ILE A 586 -13.92 2.68 -36.72
N ARG A 587 -12.71 2.60 -37.28
CA ARG A 587 -11.92 3.78 -37.67
C ARG A 587 -12.22 4.25 -39.08
N GLY A 588 -12.81 3.40 -39.93
CA GLY A 588 -12.96 3.66 -41.37
C GLY A 588 -11.62 3.74 -42.11
N LYS A 589 -10.50 3.41 -41.47
CA LYS A 589 -9.15 3.59 -42.01
C LYS A 589 -8.18 2.52 -41.53
N LEU A 590 -7.33 2.06 -42.44
CA LEU A 590 -6.10 1.30 -42.17
C LEU A 590 -4.88 2.12 -42.61
N ASP A 591 -3.85 2.15 -41.79
CA ASP A 591 -2.59 2.86 -42.05
C ASP A 591 -1.56 1.96 -42.77
N PHE A 592 -0.38 2.51 -43.07
CA PHE A 592 0.71 1.80 -43.74
C PHE A 592 1.25 0.58 -42.98
N ASN A 593 1.10 0.56 -41.65
CA ASN A 593 1.57 -0.54 -40.80
C ASN A 593 0.50 -1.64 -40.61
N ASP A 594 -0.74 -1.37 -41.01
CA ASP A 594 -1.84 -2.33 -40.94
C ASP A 594 -1.78 -3.24 -42.16
N ILE A 595 -1.10 -4.38 -42.03
CA ILE A 595 -0.87 -5.35 -43.10
C ILE A 595 -2.01 -6.36 -43.12
N THR A 596 -2.84 -6.32 -44.17
CA THR A 596 -3.92 -7.28 -44.40
C THR A 596 -3.35 -8.69 -44.62
N ASN A 597 -3.52 -9.55 -43.61
CA ASN A 597 -2.89 -10.87 -43.56
C ASN A 597 -3.89 -12.01 -43.84
N ARG A 598 -4.26 -12.78 -42.81
CA ARG A 598 -5.15 -13.96 -42.91
C ARG A 598 -6.55 -13.55 -42.48
N ASN A 599 -7.55 -13.91 -43.28
CA ASN A 599 -8.98 -13.74 -42.98
C ASN A 599 -9.36 -12.30 -42.61
N PHE A 600 -9.07 -11.36 -43.51
CA PHE A 600 -9.50 -9.98 -43.36
C PHE A 600 -10.88 -9.78 -44.01
N TYR A 601 -11.85 -9.32 -43.22
CA TYR A 601 -13.25 -9.16 -43.61
C TYR A 601 -13.61 -7.69 -43.76
N ILE A 602 -14.30 -7.34 -44.85
CA ILE A 602 -14.79 -5.98 -45.09
C ILE A 602 -16.23 -6.01 -45.58
N SER A 603 -17.08 -5.12 -45.06
CA SER A 603 -18.43 -4.91 -45.58
C SER A 603 -18.57 -3.55 -46.27
N LYS A 604 -19.42 -3.47 -47.31
CA LYS A 604 -19.88 -2.18 -47.84
C LYS A 604 -20.70 -1.40 -46.82
N TYR A 605 -21.47 -2.09 -45.98
CA TYR A 605 -22.26 -1.45 -44.95
C TYR A 605 -21.33 -0.89 -43.87
N ASN A 606 -21.58 0.36 -43.46
CA ASN A 606 -20.89 0.95 -42.32
C ASN A 606 -21.60 0.52 -41.03
N TRP A 607 -20.95 -0.33 -40.25
CA TRP A 607 -21.55 -0.91 -39.05
C TRP A 607 -21.34 0.01 -37.85
N ASN A 608 -22.42 0.53 -37.30
CA ASN A 608 -22.39 1.28 -36.04
C ASN A 608 -22.32 0.35 -34.82
N ASP A 609 -22.74 -0.91 -34.97
CA ASP A 609 -22.77 -1.93 -33.94
C ASP A 609 -21.74 -3.02 -34.28
N LEU A 610 -20.72 -3.13 -33.43
CA LEU A 610 -19.64 -4.11 -33.55
C LEU A 610 -20.13 -5.54 -33.38
N SER A 611 -21.04 -5.75 -32.44
CA SER A 611 -21.66 -7.04 -32.17
C SER A 611 -22.44 -7.51 -33.39
N ALA A 612 -23.16 -6.62 -34.08
CA ALA A 612 -23.86 -6.95 -35.32
C ALA A 612 -22.91 -7.33 -36.47
N PHE A 613 -21.77 -6.65 -36.60
CA PHE A 613 -20.74 -7.00 -37.60
C PHE A 613 -20.10 -8.36 -37.30
N ARG A 614 -19.75 -8.62 -36.03
CA ARG A 614 -19.20 -9.90 -35.58
C ARG A 614 -20.20 -11.04 -35.76
N ASN A 615 -21.44 -10.83 -35.35
CA ASN A 615 -22.51 -11.78 -35.58
C ASN A 615 -22.67 -12.05 -37.07
N MET A 616 -22.56 -11.08 -37.98
CA MET A 616 -22.61 -11.36 -39.42
C MET A 616 -21.41 -12.18 -39.93
N ILE A 617 -20.21 -12.00 -39.38
CA ILE A 617 -19.05 -12.85 -39.71
C ILE A 617 -19.32 -14.30 -39.27
N ASN A 618 -20.02 -14.48 -38.15
CA ASN A 618 -20.37 -15.79 -37.59
C ASN A 618 -21.68 -16.37 -38.16
N GLU A 619 -22.62 -15.53 -38.58
CA GLU A 619 -23.90 -15.83 -39.22
C GLU A 619 -23.63 -15.95 -40.71
N GLU A 620 -23.12 -17.12 -41.08
CA GLU A 620 -22.58 -17.49 -42.39
C GLU A 620 -23.54 -17.32 -43.59
N VAL A 621 -24.82 -17.00 -43.33
CA VAL A 621 -25.87 -16.89 -44.35
C VAL A 621 -26.77 -15.69 -44.06
N SER A 622 -26.54 -14.57 -44.75
CA SER A 622 -27.42 -13.39 -44.70
C SER A 622 -27.71 -12.83 -46.10
N PRO A 623 -28.98 -12.69 -46.52
CA PRO A 623 -29.30 -12.16 -47.85
C PRO A 623 -29.06 -10.65 -47.97
N ARG A 624 -28.84 -9.93 -46.86
CA ARG A 624 -28.87 -8.46 -46.84
C ARG A 624 -27.53 -7.77 -47.12
N HIS A 625 -26.40 -8.32 -46.66
CA HIS A 625 -25.12 -7.61 -46.72
C HIS A 625 -23.98 -8.52 -47.18
N THR A 626 -23.22 -8.05 -48.17
CA THR A 626 -22.03 -8.74 -48.69
C THR A 626 -20.84 -8.51 -47.75
N LEU A 627 -20.13 -9.59 -47.44
CA LEU A 627 -18.83 -9.57 -46.78
C LEU A 627 -17.75 -9.95 -47.79
N PHE A 628 -16.75 -9.12 -47.96
CA PHE A 628 -15.56 -9.43 -48.74
C PHE A 628 -14.53 -10.10 -47.86
N LEU A 629 -14.03 -11.24 -48.31
CA LEU A 629 -12.98 -12.00 -47.64
C LEU A 629 -11.66 -11.87 -48.42
N VAL A 630 -10.63 -11.39 -47.73
CA VAL A 630 -9.25 -11.40 -48.23
C VAL A 630 -8.51 -12.55 -47.60
N ASN A 631 -8.09 -13.50 -48.44
CA ASN A 631 -7.42 -14.70 -47.99
C ASN A 631 -6.44 -15.23 -49.04
N TYR A 632 -5.17 -15.30 -48.69
CA TYR A 632 -4.12 -15.81 -49.58
C TYR A 632 -3.78 -17.29 -49.33
N ASP A 633 -4.17 -17.83 -48.16
CA ASP A 633 -3.62 -19.08 -47.64
C ASP A 633 -4.59 -20.27 -47.84
N HIS A 634 -5.89 -20.02 -47.94
CA HIS A 634 -6.88 -21.06 -48.19
C HIS A 634 -6.95 -21.39 -49.69
N ARG A 635 -6.16 -22.38 -50.12
CA ARG A 635 -6.19 -22.92 -51.49
C ARG A 635 -7.36 -23.89 -51.70
N GLU A 636 -7.75 -24.62 -50.65
CA GLU A 636 -8.86 -25.57 -50.65
C GLU A 636 -9.76 -25.33 -49.42
N CYS A 637 -11.07 -25.56 -49.57
CA CYS A 637 -12.01 -25.48 -48.45
C CYS A 637 -11.73 -26.62 -47.46
N SER A 638 -11.56 -26.31 -46.18
CA SER A 638 -11.37 -27.32 -45.15
C SER A 638 -12.68 -28.08 -44.92
N GLU A 639 -12.63 -29.40 -44.71
CA GLU A 639 -13.85 -30.22 -44.49
C GLU A 639 -14.72 -29.70 -43.34
N GLY A 640 -14.11 -29.14 -42.28
CA GLY A 640 -14.84 -28.54 -41.15
C GLY A 640 -15.53 -27.20 -41.44
N ASP A 641 -15.17 -26.54 -42.54
CA ASP A 641 -15.80 -25.28 -42.97
C ASP A 641 -16.92 -25.52 -44.00
N ILE A 642 -17.11 -26.76 -44.47
CA ILE A 642 -18.16 -27.11 -45.43
C ILE A 642 -19.46 -27.42 -44.68
N VAL A 643 -20.52 -26.70 -45.02
CA VAL A 643 -21.85 -26.90 -44.46
C VAL A 643 -22.76 -27.49 -45.53
N HIS A 644 -23.36 -28.64 -45.22
CA HIS A 644 -24.39 -29.27 -46.06
C HIS A 644 -25.76 -28.65 -45.78
N VAL A 645 -26.38 -28.08 -46.80
CA VAL A 645 -27.71 -27.48 -46.70
C VAL A 645 -28.77 -28.59 -46.78
N PRO A 646 -29.68 -28.72 -45.80
CA PRO A 646 -30.74 -29.72 -45.83
C PRO A 646 -31.68 -29.54 -47.03
N LYS A 647 -32.08 -30.63 -47.70
CA LYS A 647 -32.89 -30.60 -48.93
C LYS A 647 -34.27 -29.93 -48.81
N PHE A 648 -34.77 -29.68 -47.59
CA PHE A 648 -36.11 -29.14 -47.35
C PHE A 648 -36.22 -27.61 -47.35
N THR A 649 -35.11 -26.86 -47.39
CA THR A 649 -35.13 -25.38 -47.34
C THR A 649 -35.28 -24.67 -48.70
N LEU A 650 -35.27 -25.40 -49.82
CA LEU A 650 -35.28 -24.82 -51.18
C LEU A 650 -36.66 -24.79 -51.87
N CYS A 651 -37.74 -25.27 -51.23
CA CYS A 651 -39.08 -25.35 -51.84
C CYS A 651 -40.07 -24.37 -51.20
N ALA A 652 -40.01 -23.09 -51.59
CA ALA A 652 -41.11 -22.15 -51.30
C ALA A 652 -42.04 -21.93 -52.51
N ASP A 653 -41.58 -22.11 -53.76
CA ASP A 653 -42.39 -21.82 -54.93
C ASP A 653 -42.24 -22.89 -56.02
N GLY A 654 -42.87 -24.04 -55.87
CA GLY A 654 -43.42 -24.90 -56.93
C GLY A 654 -42.62 -25.23 -58.21
N ILE A 655 -41.34 -24.89 -58.32
CA ILE A 655 -40.50 -25.12 -59.49
C ILE A 655 -39.54 -26.25 -59.13
N THR A 656 -39.86 -27.44 -59.63
CA THR A 656 -38.95 -28.59 -59.69
C THR A 656 -37.70 -28.20 -60.49
N ILE A 657 -36.62 -27.84 -59.80
CA ILE A 657 -35.30 -27.77 -60.42
C ILE A 657 -34.74 -29.19 -60.46
N LEU A 658 -34.46 -29.66 -61.67
CA LEU A 658 -33.84 -30.94 -62.00
C LEU A 658 -32.51 -31.11 -61.22
N SER A 659 -32.39 -32.25 -60.53
CA SER A 659 -31.15 -32.86 -60.00
C SER A 659 -30.08 -31.88 -59.50
N VAL A 660 -30.24 -31.36 -58.28
CA VAL A 660 -29.16 -30.62 -57.59
C VAL A 660 -28.43 -31.60 -56.68
N GLU A 661 -27.18 -31.92 -57.04
CA GLU A 661 -26.20 -32.55 -56.15
C GLU A 661 -26.11 -31.77 -54.82
N ASP A 662 -25.70 -32.42 -53.73
CA ASP A 662 -25.80 -31.91 -52.36
C ASP A 662 -25.39 -30.42 -52.24
N CYS A 663 -26.38 -29.55 -52.02
CA CYS A 663 -26.19 -28.11 -51.92
C CYS A 663 -25.32 -27.82 -50.68
N THR A 664 -24.11 -27.33 -50.90
CA THR A 664 -23.13 -27.02 -49.86
C THR A 664 -22.70 -25.57 -49.97
N TYR A 665 -22.32 -24.98 -48.85
CA TYR A 665 -21.59 -23.71 -48.82
C TYR A 665 -20.39 -23.84 -47.90
N CYS A 666 -19.39 -22.98 -48.09
CA CYS A 666 -18.23 -22.94 -47.22
C CYS A 666 -18.29 -21.69 -46.33
N ARG A 667 -18.10 -21.87 -45.02
CA ARG A 667 -18.02 -20.77 -44.02
C ARG A 667 -16.87 -19.82 -44.34
N ARG A 668 -15.76 -20.38 -44.82
CA ARG A 668 -14.54 -19.67 -45.20
C ARG A 668 -14.16 -20.07 -46.62
N PRO A 669 -14.82 -19.51 -47.63
CA PRO A 669 -14.59 -19.90 -49.01
C PRO A 669 -13.14 -19.66 -49.40
N ASN A 670 -12.58 -20.61 -50.15
CA ASN A 670 -11.24 -20.47 -50.70
C ASN A 670 -11.19 -19.39 -51.78
N ASP A 671 -10.01 -18.81 -52.00
CA ASP A 671 -9.78 -17.85 -53.06
C ASP A 671 -8.77 -18.38 -54.08
N PRO A 672 -9.23 -18.98 -55.20
CA PRO A 672 -8.34 -19.55 -56.19
C PRO A 672 -7.69 -18.50 -57.11
N TYR A 673 -8.13 -17.24 -57.06
CA TYR A 673 -7.71 -16.19 -57.98
C TYR A 673 -6.80 -15.15 -57.32
N LEU A 674 -7.06 -14.77 -56.06
CA LEU A 674 -6.26 -13.77 -55.35
C LEU A 674 -4.75 -14.13 -55.27
N PRO A 675 -4.35 -15.40 -55.02
CA PRO A 675 -2.95 -15.80 -55.12
C PRO A 675 -2.36 -15.62 -56.52
N LYS A 676 -3.14 -15.85 -57.58
CA LYS A 676 -2.69 -15.66 -58.98
C LYS A 676 -2.50 -14.18 -59.29
N TYR A 677 -3.36 -13.32 -58.75
CA TYR A 677 -3.24 -11.86 -58.90
C TYR A 677 -1.96 -11.35 -58.22
N LEU A 678 -1.63 -11.89 -57.04
CA LEU A 678 -0.38 -11.60 -56.36
C LEU A 678 0.85 -12.05 -57.17
N GLU A 679 0.82 -13.27 -57.71
CA GLU A 679 1.90 -13.79 -58.55
C GLU A 679 2.11 -12.93 -59.80
N LYS A 680 1.02 -12.53 -60.48
CA LYS A 680 1.07 -11.61 -61.63
C LYS A 680 1.68 -10.26 -61.24
N ALA A 681 1.27 -9.70 -60.10
CA ALA A 681 1.82 -8.44 -59.60
C ALA A 681 3.32 -8.54 -59.28
N GLN A 682 3.75 -9.62 -58.62
CA GLN A 682 5.16 -9.88 -58.30
C GLN A 682 6.00 -10.01 -59.58
N ASN A 683 5.55 -10.80 -60.55
CA ASN A 683 6.25 -10.98 -61.84
C ASN A 683 6.38 -9.65 -62.62
N LEU A 684 5.36 -8.79 -62.58
CA LEU A 684 5.42 -7.48 -63.21
C LEU A 684 6.39 -6.52 -62.48
N LEU A 685 6.42 -6.56 -61.14
CA LEU A 685 7.38 -5.78 -60.36
C LEU A 685 8.82 -6.25 -60.59
N GLU A 686 9.05 -7.56 -60.67
CA GLU A 686 10.34 -8.17 -60.98
C GLU A 686 10.84 -7.76 -62.37
N SER A 687 9.99 -7.90 -63.40
CA SER A 687 10.37 -7.56 -64.79
C SER A 687 10.74 -6.08 -64.98
N HIS A 688 10.25 -5.18 -64.11
CA HIS A 688 10.58 -3.76 -64.12
C HIS A 688 11.70 -3.37 -63.13
N GLY A 689 12.31 -4.32 -62.41
CA GLY A 689 13.36 -4.04 -61.43
C GLY A 689 12.89 -3.30 -60.18
N LEU A 690 11.59 -3.39 -59.85
CA LEU A 690 10.93 -2.64 -58.78
C LEU A 690 10.66 -3.47 -57.52
N CYS A 691 11.30 -4.63 -57.38
CA CYS A 691 11.22 -5.44 -56.16
C CYS A 691 11.89 -4.76 -54.97
N ASP A 692 11.32 -4.99 -53.79
CA ASP A 692 11.92 -4.60 -52.53
C ASP A 692 13.07 -5.54 -52.16
N ASP A 693 14.08 -4.97 -51.51
CA ASP A 693 15.20 -5.73 -50.97
C ASP A 693 14.74 -6.46 -49.70
N GLN A 694 14.52 -7.78 -49.81
CA GLN A 694 14.05 -8.62 -48.70
C GLN A 694 15.01 -8.63 -47.50
N THR A 695 16.25 -8.16 -47.68
CA THR A 695 17.24 -8.04 -46.61
C THR A 695 17.00 -6.86 -45.67
N LYS A 696 16.18 -5.87 -46.05
CA LYS A 696 15.88 -4.65 -45.25
C LYS A 696 14.39 -4.28 -45.25
N PRO A 697 13.52 -5.08 -44.60
CA PRO A 697 12.07 -4.91 -44.66
C PRO A 697 11.53 -3.60 -44.04
N SER A 698 12.32 -2.95 -43.18
CA SER A 698 11.95 -1.73 -42.45
C SER A 698 12.17 -0.43 -43.25
N THR A 699 12.84 -0.51 -44.39
CA THR A 699 13.14 0.62 -45.26
C THR A 699 12.51 0.45 -46.63
N ILE A 700 12.23 1.55 -47.31
CA ILE A 700 11.72 1.55 -48.68
C ILE A 700 12.44 2.59 -49.52
N ASP A 701 12.68 2.24 -50.78
CA ASP A 701 13.18 3.16 -51.79
C ASP A 701 12.02 4.02 -52.32
N ILE A 702 12.04 5.30 -51.96
CA ILE A 702 10.98 6.26 -52.28
C ILE A 702 10.84 6.45 -53.79
N GLY A 703 11.95 6.40 -54.53
CA GLY A 703 11.95 6.59 -55.98
C GLY A 703 11.16 5.51 -56.72
N LYS A 704 10.98 4.33 -56.11
CA LYS A 704 10.24 3.22 -56.69
C LYS A 704 8.73 3.28 -56.40
N ILE A 705 8.30 4.04 -55.37
CA ILE A 705 6.90 4.04 -54.91
C ILE A 705 5.90 4.37 -56.03
N PRO A 706 6.09 5.46 -56.83
CA PRO A 706 5.12 5.80 -57.88
C PRO A 706 5.00 4.72 -58.96
N SER A 707 6.13 4.18 -59.42
CA SER A 707 6.16 3.14 -60.44
C SER A 707 5.53 1.83 -59.96
N ARG A 708 5.75 1.47 -58.68
CA ARG A 708 5.12 0.32 -58.05
C ARG A 708 3.61 0.49 -57.94
N ALA A 709 3.15 1.65 -57.48
CA ALA A 709 1.72 1.96 -57.41
C ALA A 709 1.05 1.85 -58.78
N LYS A 710 1.71 2.33 -59.84
CA LYS A 710 1.21 2.24 -61.22
C LYS A 710 1.05 0.79 -61.71
N ILE A 711 2.02 -0.07 -61.43
CA ILE A 711 1.95 -1.50 -61.79
C ILE A 711 0.86 -2.22 -61.00
N LEU A 712 0.74 -1.96 -59.70
CA LEU A 712 -0.33 -2.58 -58.90
C LEU A 712 -1.71 -2.11 -59.36
N ALA A 713 -1.87 -0.82 -59.69
CA ALA A 713 -3.12 -0.28 -60.20
C ALA A 713 -3.52 -0.89 -61.56
N SER A 714 -2.54 -1.15 -62.45
CA SER A 714 -2.83 -1.83 -63.71
C SER A 714 -3.27 -3.28 -63.49
N VAL A 715 -2.64 -4.01 -62.57
CA VAL A 715 -3.07 -5.37 -62.22
C VAL A 715 -4.49 -5.37 -61.65
N VAL A 716 -4.80 -4.49 -60.69
CA VAL A 716 -6.15 -4.36 -60.12
C VAL A 716 -7.18 -4.12 -61.21
N THR A 717 -6.87 -3.22 -62.15
CA THR A 717 -7.79 -2.85 -63.21
C THR A 717 -7.98 -3.98 -64.22
N ASP A 718 -6.91 -4.64 -64.64
CA ASP A 718 -6.96 -5.77 -65.58
C ASP A 718 -7.81 -6.93 -65.04
N GLU A 719 -7.64 -7.26 -63.76
CA GLU A 719 -8.35 -8.39 -63.14
C GLU A 719 -9.81 -8.08 -62.80
N MET A 720 -10.15 -6.79 -62.66
CA MET A 720 -11.50 -6.31 -62.33
C MET A 720 -12.18 -5.54 -63.48
N CYS A 721 -12.19 -6.17 -64.67
CA CYS A 721 -12.93 -5.79 -65.87
C CYS A 721 -12.48 -4.51 -66.61
N GLY A 722 -11.28 -4.01 -66.34
CA GLY A 722 -10.67 -2.91 -67.08
C GLY A 722 -11.25 -1.53 -66.79
N VAL A 723 -10.86 -0.50 -67.54
CA VAL A 723 -11.44 0.84 -67.44
C VAL A 723 -12.82 0.84 -68.07
N TYR A 724 -13.82 1.40 -67.38
CA TYR A 724 -15.16 1.54 -67.93
C TYR A 724 -15.16 2.55 -69.10
N PRO A 725 -15.77 2.25 -70.26
CA PRO A 725 -15.88 3.20 -71.36
C PRO A 725 -16.59 4.49 -70.93
N GLU A 726 -16.06 5.65 -71.35
CA GLU A 726 -16.43 7.00 -70.92
C GLU A 726 -17.91 7.23 -70.55
N LYS A 727 -18.13 7.80 -69.34
CA LYS A 727 -19.35 8.48 -68.88
C LYS A 727 -20.68 7.76 -69.13
N GLN A 728 -20.71 6.42 -69.16
CA GLN A 728 -21.96 5.70 -68.99
C GLN A 728 -22.39 5.79 -67.52
N ASN A 729 -23.59 6.32 -67.27
CA ASN A 729 -24.10 6.71 -65.94
C ASN A 729 -23.59 5.79 -64.84
N GLU A 730 -22.93 6.35 -63.82
CA GLU A 730 -22.39 5.60 -62.66
C GLU A 730 -23.39 4.61 -62.05
N LYS A 731 -24.69 4.93 -62.13
CA LYS A 731 -25.79 4.02 -61.77
C LYS A 731 -25.70 2.65 -62.46
N TYR A 732 -25.35 2.59 -63.74
CA TYR A 732 -25.19 1.33 -64.48
C TYR A 732 -23.97 0.54 -63.99
N ALA A 733 -22.87 1.20 -63.63
CA ALA A 733 -21.69 0.54 -63.09
C ALA A 733 -21.97 -0.03 -61.68
N GLU A 734 -22.62 0.74 -60.81
CA GLU A 734 -23.06 0.26 -59.49
C GLU A 734 -24.07 -0.89 -59.58
N GLU A 735 -24.99 -0.83 -60.55
CA GLU A 735 -25.98 -1.87 -60.78
C GLU A 735 -25.34 -3.15 -61.34
N ALA A 736 -24.37 -3.03 -62.25
CA ALA A 736 -23.58 -4.17 -62.74
C ALA A 736 -22.78 -4.84 -61.62
N VAL A 737 -22.13 -4.05 -60.75
CA VAL A 737 -21.44 -4.57 -59.56
C VAL A 737 -22.44 -5.29 -58.65
N THR A 738 -23.60 -4.69 -58.38
CA THR A 738 -24.62 -5.28 -57.50
C THR A 738 -25.15 -6.60 -58.05
N GLN A 739 -25.47 -6.66 -59.34
CA GLN A 739 -25.91 -7.89 -60.01
C GLN A 739 -24.84 -8.98 -59.95
N HIS A 740 -23.59 -8.62 -60.20
CA HIS A 740 -22.46 -9.55 -60.12
C HIS A 740 -22.27 -10.11 -58.71
N LEU A 741 -22.31 -9.27 -57.67
CA LEU A 741 -22.22 -9.72 -56.28
C LEU A 741 -23.38 -10.64 -55.91
N ASN A 742 -24.60 -10.36 -56.37
CA ASN A 742 -25.76 -11.24 -56.14
C ASN A 742 -25.62 -12.59 -56.85
N GLN A 743 -25.05 -12.60 -58.06
CA GLN A 743 -24.73 -13.85 -58.76
C GLN A 743 -23.69 -14.66 -58.00
N LEU A 744 -22.63 -14.03 -57.48
CA LEU A 744 -21.62 -14.71 -56.67
C LEU A 744 -22.20 -15.29 -55.37
N LYS A 745 -23.08 -14.56 -54.68
CA LYS A 745 -23.81 -15.09 -53.50
C LYS A 745 -24.63 -16.33 -53.85
N TYR A 746 -25.29 -16.33 -55.00
CA TYR A 746 -26.06 -17.48 -55.47
C TYR A 746 -25.16 -18.69 -55.79
N ILE A 747 -23.99 -18.47 -56.39
CA ILE A 747 -23.04 -19.54 -56.72
C ILE A 747 -22.39 -20.12 -55.45
N LEU A 748 -22.00 -19.26 -54.50
CA LEU A 748 -21.29 -19.64 -53.28
C LEU A 748 -22.23 -20.13 -52.17
N ASN A 749 -23.54 -19.91 -52.31
CA ASN A 749 -24.56 -20.17 -51.29
C ASN A 749 -24.27 -19.50 -49.93
N CYS A 750 -23.48 -18.42 -49.91
CA CYS A 750 -23.18 -17.63 -48.71
C CYS A 750 -22.99 -16.14 -49.07
N ASN A 751 -22.97 -15.28 -48.06
CA ASN A 751 -22.77 -13.83 -48.20
C ASN A 751 -21.30 -13.40 -48.16
N ILE A 752 -20.40 -14.34 -47.88
CA ILE A 752 -18.95 -14.13 -47.83
C ILE A 752 -18.39 -14.41 -49.23
N ILE A 753 -17.91 -13.36 -49.89
CA ILE A 753 -17.36 -13.43 -51.25
C ILE A 753 -15.84 -13.25 -51.17
N PRO A 754 -15.04 -14.24 -51.62
CA PRO A 754 -13.60 -14.08 -51.79
C PRO A 754 -13.30 -12.96 -52.78
N LEU A 755 -12.40 -12.05 -52.39
CA LEU A 755 -12.11 -10.85 -53.18
C LEU A 755 -11.65 -11.17 -54.61
N GLY A 756 -10.88 -12.24 -54.80
CA GLY A 756 -10.36 -12.66 -56.08
C GLY A 756 -11.43 -13.20 -57.04
N GLN A 757 -12.66 -13.50 -56.59
CA GLN A 757 -13.75 -13.92 -57.47
C GLN A 757 -14.51 -12.76 -58.12
N ILE A 758 -14.29 -11.53 -57.65
CA ILE A 758 -14.96 -10.34 -58.17
C ILE A 758 -14.36 -9.95 -59.52
N ARG A 759 -15.22 -9.75 -60.52
CA ARG A 759 -14.85 -9.31 -61.88
C ARG A 759 -15.37 -7.90 -62.14
N TYR A 760 -16.63 -7.63 -61.81
CA TYR A 760 -17.20 -6.28 -61.89
C TYR A 760 -17.00 -5.56 -60.56
N ALA A 761 -16.18 -4.51 -60.58
CA ALA A 761 -15.77 -3.76 -59.39
C ALA A 761 -15.94 -2.25 -59.57
N GLY A 762 -16.30 -1.56 -58.50
CA GLY A 762 -16.24 -0.10 -58.42
C GLY A 762 -15.01 0.37 -57.63
N THR A 763 -15.04 1.62 -57.17
CA THR A 763 -14.01 2.20 -56.29
C THR A 763 -13.79 1.35 -55.04
N PHE A 764 -14.89 0.88 -54.44
CA PHE A 764 -14.87 0.09 -53.21
C PHE A 764 -14.03 -1.19 -53.34
N GLU A 765 -14.38 -2.08 -54.27
CA GLU A 765 -13.69 -3.38 -54.41
C GLU A 765 -12.26 -3.22 -54.92
N ARG A 766 -12.03 -2.28 -55.85
CA ARG A 766 -10.68 -2.01 -56.40
C ARG A 766 -9.72 -1.53 -55.33
N ALA A 767 -10.17 -0.64 -54.44
CA ALA A 767 -9.33 -0.11 -53.38
C ALA A 767 -8.91 -1.20 -52.36
N ILE A 768 -9.81 -2.17 -52.10
CA ILE A 768 -9.48 -3.34 -51.27
C ILE A 768 -8.41 -4.17 -51.96
N LEU A 769 -8.61 -4.54 -53.23
CA LEU A 769 -7.63 -5.37 -53.96
C LEU A 769 -6.27 -4.67 -54.02
N PHE A 770 -6.25 -3.38 -54.32
CA PHE A 770 -5.02 -2.59 -54.33
C PHE A 770 -4.30 -2.61 -52.98
N LYS A 771 -5.01 -2.35 -51.87
CA LYS A 771 -4.43 -2.43 -50.52
C LYS A 771 -3.83 -3.81 -50.25
N THR A 772 -4.56 -4.88 -50.58
CA THR A 772 -4.12 -6.25 -50.27
C THR A 772 -2.88 -6.66 -51.07
N LEU A 773 -2.81 -6.26 -52.35
CA LEU A 773 -1.63 -6.48 -53.19
C LEU A 773 -0.45 -5.60 -52.72
N ALA A 774 -0.71 -4.36 -52.33
CA ALA A 774 0.30 -3.45 -51.80
C ALA A 774 0.93 -4.02 -50.52
N ASP A 775 0.12 -4.52 -49.58
CA ASP A 775 0.57 -5.12 -48.33
C ASP A 775 1.45 -6.35 -48.54
N LYS A 776 1.07 -7.24 -49.49
CA LYS A 776 1.85 -8.45 -49.81
C LYS A 776 3.10 -8.18 -50.63
N THR A 777 3.13 -7.09 -51.39
CA THR A 777 4.30 -6.71 -52.19
C THR A 777 5.23 -5.74 -51.46
N GLY A 778 4.81 -5.15 -50.34
CA GLY A 778 5.61 -4.25 -49.50
C GLY A 778 5.44 -2.76 -49.79
N LEU A 779 4.46 -2.37 -50.61
CA LEU A 779 4.14 -0.97 -50.92
C LEU A 779 3.32 -0.34 -49.77
N PRO A 780 3.80 0.72 -49.10
CA PRO A 780 3.06 1.41 -48.05
C PRO A 780 1.82 2.08 -48.63
N CYS A 781 0.66 1.65 -48.17
CA CYS A 781 -0.63 2.06 -48.70
C CYS A 781 -1.68 2.11 -47.58
N THR A 782 -2.49 3.16 -47.53
CA THR A 782 -3.66 3.22 -46.64
C THR A 782 -4.88 2.60 -47.32
N LEU A 783 -5.89 2.26 -46.52
CA LEU A 783 -7.24 2.01 -47.01
C LEU A 783 -8.17 2.94 -46.24
N GLN A 784 -8.90 3.80 -46.94
CA GLN A 784 -9.78 4.79 -46.32
C GLN A 784 -11.20 4.63 -46.81
N ARG A 785 -12.17 4.92 -45.94
CA ARG A 785 -13.61 4.86 -46.19
C ARG A 785 -14.21 6.27 -46.11
N SER A 786 -15.12 6.57 -47.03
CA SER A 786 -15.89 7.82 -47.05
C SER A 786 -16.88 7.88 -45.89
N GLU A 787 -17.31 9.08 -45.52
CA GLU A 787 -18.32 9.26 -44.45
C GLU A 787 -19.65 8.55 -44.78
N ASP A 788 -20.05 8.51 -46.05
CA ASP A 788 -21.24 7.79 -46.51
C ASP A 788 -21.04 6.26 -46.62
N GLY A 789 -19.81 5.78 -46.42
CA GLY A 789 -19.42 4.38 -46.44
C GLY A 789 -19.37 3.72 -47.83
N LYS A 790 -19.72 4.44 -48.90
CA LYS A 790 -19.89 3.87 -50.25
C LYS A 790 -18.59 3.77 -51.05
N THR A 791 -17.61 4.62 -50.75
CA THR A 791 -16.37 4.72 -51.50
C THR A 791 -15.20 4.38 -50.60
N LEU A 792 -14.29 3.55 -51.12
CA LEU A 792 -12.97 3.37 -50.53
C LEU A 792 -11.91 3.93 -51.47
N TRP A 793 -10.80 4.39 -50.90
CA TRP A 793 -9.63 4.83 -51.66
C TRP A 793 -8.34 4.46 -50.96
N ASN A 794 -7.24 4.60 -51.70
CA ASN A 794 -5.90 4.33 -51.23
C ASN A 794 -5.05 5.60 -51.33
N GLU A 795 -4.35 5.90 -50.25
CA GLU A 795 -3.32 6.94 -50.25
C GLU A 795 -1.95 6.31 -50.05
N ILE A 796 -0.95 6.86 -50.74
CA ILE A 796 0.44 6.41 -50.69
C ILE A 796 1.38 7.58 -50.35
N PRO A 797 2.54 7.29 -49.77
CA PRO A 797 3.54 8.30 -49.49
C PRO A 797 4.47 8.50 -50.69
N VAL A 798 4.38 9.64 -51.35
CA VAL A 798 5.37 10.09 -52.35
C VAL A 798 6.07 11.36 -51.83
N PRO A 799 7.11 11.19 -50.98
CA PRO A 799 7.97 12.30 -50.57
C PRO A 799 8.67 12.96 -51.77
N THR A 800 8.69 14.29 -51.79
CA THR A 800 9.54 15.07 -52.70
C THR A 800 10.93 15.20 -52.09
N VAL A 801 11.98 14.90 -52.86
CA VAL A 801 13.36 15.18 -52.45
C VAL A 801 13.63 16.65 -52.80
N ASP A 802 13.79 17.51 -51.80
CA ASP A 802 14.12 18.92 -52.05
C ASP A 802 15.55 19.03 -52.61
N GLU A 803 15.68 19.48 -53.86
CA GLU A 803 16.97 19.73 -54.50
C GLU A 803 17.73 20.94 -53.90
N SER A 804 17.09 21.71 -53.00
CA SER A 804 17.61 22.97 -52.47
C SER A 804 18.47 22.88 -51.20
N THR A 805 18.56 21.73 -50.53
CA THR A 805 19.48 21.55 -49.38
C THR A 805 20.83 21.00 -49.84
N GLN A 806 21.63 21.86 -50.50
CA GLN A 806 23.07 21.64 -50.71
C GLN A 806 23.92 21.93 -49.47
N ASP A 807 23.36 21.83 -48.26
CA ASP A 807 24.13 21.91 -47.02
C ASP A 807 24.63 20.51 -46.63
N GLY A 808 25.67 20.07 -47.36
CA GLY A 808 26.83 19.26 -46.93
C GLY A 808 26.75 18.03 -46.01
N ILE A 809 25.62 17.63 -45.41
CA ILE A 809 25.61 16.56 -44.38
C ILE A 809 24.51 15.48 -44.56
N CYS A 810 23.49 15.66 -45.41
CA CYS A 810 22.53 14.58 -45.67
C CYS A 810 22.82 13.87 -47.00
N SER A 811 23.20 12.61 -46.93
CA SER A 811 23.46 11.75 -48.09
C SER A 811 22.22 11.61 -48.97
N SER A 812 22.46 11.52 -50.29
CA SER A 812 21.52 11.25 -51.38
C SER A 812 20.86 9.86 -51.29
N SER A 813 20.38 9.46 -50.11
CA SER A 813 19.74 8.18 -49.89
C SER A 813 18.25 8.28 -50.22
N THR A 814 17.83 7.61 -51.29
CA THR A 814 16.42 7.45 -51.66
C THR A 814 15.68 6.47 -50.74
N VAL A 815 16.38 5.87 -49.77
CA VAL A 815 15.89 4.82 -48.90
C VAL A 815 15.52 5.40 -47.53
N LEU A 816 14.23 5.42 -47.20
CA LEU A 816 13.75 5.90 -45.90
C LEU A 816 13.11 4.78 -45.06
N PRO A 817 13.18 4.89 -43.72
CA PRO A 817 12.38 4.04 -42.83
C PRO A 817 10.88 4.23 -43.07
N LYS A 818 10.12 3.13 -43.20
CA LYS A 818 8.66 3.15 -43.42
C LYS A 818 7.90 3.98 -42.37
N ARG A 819 8.39 4.01 -41.11
CA ARG A 819 7.80 4.77 -39.99
C ARG A 819 7.79 6.29 -40.18
N LEU A 820 8.62 6.84 -41.08
CA LEU A 820 8.69 8.29 -41.33
C LEU A 820 7.75 8.73 -42.46
N LEU A 821 7.10 7.79 -43.15
CA LEU A 821 6.26 8.08 -44.30
C LEU A 821 4.91 8.65 -43.87
N ARG A 822 4.41 9.58 -44.68
CA ARG A 822 3.08 10.19 -44.54
C ARG A 822 2.37 10.13 -45.90
N PRO A 823 1.06 9.88 -45.94
CA PRO A 823 0.31 9.90 -47.19
C PRO A 823 0.39 11.29 -47.81
N THR A 824 0.71 11.36 -49.10
CA THR A 824 0.78 12.62 -49.86
C THR A 824 -0.02 12.58 -51.15
N HIS A 825 -0.35 11.38 -51.65
CA HIS A 825 -1.09 11.22 -52.90
C HIS A 825 -2.17 10.15 -52.78
N LEU A 826 -3.29 10.36 -53.46
CA LEU A 826 -4.33 9.39 -53.72
C LEU A 826 -4.01 8.62 -55.00
N VAL A 827 -4.30 7.32 -55.03
CA VAL A 827 -4.14 6.46 -56.22
C VAL A 827 -5.47 6.37 -56.97
N ASP A 828 -5.48 6.80 -58.24
CA ASP A 828 -6.63 6.56 -59.11
C ASP A 828 -6.67 5.08 -59.55
N LEU A 829 -7.84 4.47 -59.40
CA LEU A 829 -8.14 3.08 -59.79
C LEU A 829 -9.35 2.98 -60.73
N MET A 830 -9.92 4.11 -61.15
CA MET A 830 -11.16 4.17 -61.93
C MET A 830 -10.91 4.73 -63.33
N ASP A 831 -10.56 6.01 -63.41
CA ASP A 831 -10.53 6.73 -64.68
C ASP A 831 -9.16 6.60 -65.34
N HIS A 832 -8.09 6.85 -64.59
CA HIS A 832 -6.70 6.83 -65.05
C HIS A 832 -5.86 5.95 -64.10
N PRO A 833 -6.02 4.60 -64.15
CA PRO A 833 -5.40 3.69 -63.19
C PRO A 833 -3.90 3.91 -63.01
N GLY A 834 -3.51 4.16 -61.75
CA GLY A 834 -2.12 4.39 -61.37
C GLY A 834 -1.64 5.83 -61.49
N GLU A 835 -2.49 6.77 -61.94
CA GLU A 835 -2.24 8.19 -61.72
C GLU A 835 -2.31 8.53 -60.22
N LEU A 836 -1.44 9.46 -59.81
CA LEU A 836 -1.29 9.87 -58.43
C LEU A 836 -1.74 11.31 -58.28
N TYR A 837 -2.77 11.53 -57.49
CA TYR A 837 -3.33 12.86 -57.24
C TYR A 837 -2.81 13.38 -55.92
N PRO A 838 -2.10 14.53 -55.88
CA PRO A 838 -1.72 15.15 -54.62
C PRO A 838 -2.96 15.33 -53.75
N LEU A 839 -2.85 15.01 -52.46
CA LEU A 839 -3.95 15.23 -51.51
C LEU A 839 -4.37 16.70 -51.55
N ASN A 840 -5.66 16.95 -51.47
CA ASN A 840 -6.29 18.28 -51.61
C ASN A 840 -6.19 18.93 -53.00
N SER A 841 -5.75 18.21 -54.04
CA SER A 841 -5.85 18.70 -55.42
C SER A 841 -7.29 18.63 -55.93
N HIS A 842 -7.64 19.45 -56.94
CA HIS A 842 -8.93 19.37 -57.62
C HIS A 842 -9.25 17.96 -58.11
N LYS A 843 -8.26 17.27 -58.71
CA LYS A 843 -8.40 15.89 -59.17
C LYS A 843 -8.71 14.92 -58.03
N ALA A 844 -8.07 15.09 -56.88
CA ALA A 844 -8.35 14.25 -55.70
C ALA A 844 -9.78 14.47 -55.20
N TYR A 845 -10.26 15.72 -55.12
CA TYR A 845 -11.63 16.01 -54.72
C TYR A 845 -12.67 15.52 -55.73
N GLU A 846 -12.36 15.61 -57.03
CA GLU A 846 -13.19 15.07 -58.11
C GLU A 846 -13.30 13.54 -58.01
N TYR A 847 -12.17 12.85 -57.82
CA TYR A 847 -12.14 11.40 -57.61
C TYR A 847 -12.95 10.97 -56.37
N LEU A 848 -12.81 11.72 -55.27
CA LEU A 848 -13.52 11.47 -54.01
C LEU A 848 -14.99 11.93 -54.04
N ARG A 849 -15.44 12.60 -55.10
CA ARG A 849 -16.80 13.15 -55.26
C ARG A 849 -17.18 14.15 -54.16
N LEU A 850 -16.21 15.00 -53.80
CA LEU A 850 -16.35 16.05 -52.78
C LEU A 850 -16.59 17.45 -53.37
N LEU A 851 -16.62 17.57 -54.70
CA LEU A 851 -17.00 18.76 -55.47
C LEU A 851 -18.44 18.58 -55.99
#